data_AF-A0A8T8BYD4-F1
#
_entry.id   AF-A0A8T8BYD4-F1
#
_cell.length_a   1.000
_cell.length_b   1.000
_cell.length_c   1.000
_cell.angle_alpha   90.00
_cell.angle_beta   90.00
_cell.angle_gamma   90.00
#
_symmetry.space_group_name_H-M   'P 1'
#
loop_
_entity.id
_entity.type
_entity.pdbx_description
1 polymer ?
#
loop_
_entity_poly.entity_id
_entity_poly.type
_entity_poly.pdbx_seq_one_letter_code
_entity_poly.pdbx_strand_id
1 'polypeptide(L)'
;MNNSRIGGSGSIEITQLHQPPAATPTPTAHPNAVTPGMHPPLTLTQSQSGTHAAESSAAGAARLKIAARHAELLAVFQSERATAPGSGAPMISPHAALLIGGLLESEKLPFEVAAEGLSPERYQLKQFQDSGLQQKLNLFVHPGHAPAKAEVAQLIKGFATSVADQLEHFQLMHDAATAPQGPHAAEDRAALAASQTALGEYAGRASKSIGEGLSNSVATLGKHIVGLDRMLQDAEGDDKEALHANRQALVDAQATLVDLHADFSKSPEAKRLNSVAAHARLDNAVSDLVTARNTVAGWKGAGPIVAAAVPQFLSSMTHLGYVRLSTADGIRNKVPDASSDANMLRALVTGMVAGVAHETVNSVVKPVFQAALQKTGLNDRLNMVPMKAIDTNSVIPDPFELKNQNGELVRKTPEEATEDKASVETQRAILNQMKVQGSSTHPVGEMMAYSAFGGSQAVRQMLNDIHQLNGQTLSARALASGFGGAVSASSQTILQLKSTYVDPQGRKIPVFTPDRVEADLGKDLAKGMNLLDPSVRATFYSKAISGVQSSALTSALPPVTTLPKGASGTLSAGTIVRNMTLAATGSISYLSTLYANQSVAGEAKALKEAGQGGATPMLERTETAMKNIVDPGRASLPHTFQQTTLGGFPRKLENAYHSARGVLQVASQFGVDIARAADGRAADGVSSLRNSLKSAKPPEAQSRPEASQQASELVDESYVELQTPRPGPTAPRAERPAPVVPLDDAQLSALEEGKLNPEDLSVSR
;
A
#
# COMPACT_ATOMS: atom_id res chain seq x y z
N MET A 1 -38.46 -21.37 -17.77
CA MET A 1 -39.80 -21.99 -17.69
C MET A 1 -40.09 -22.31 -16.22
N ASN A 2 -41.35 -22.63 -15.90
CA ASN A 2 -41.88 -22.96 -14.56
C ASN A 2 -41.81 -21.85 -13.51
N ASN A 3 -42.89 -21.06 -13.47
CA ASN A 3 -43.35 -20.41 -12.25
C ASN A 3 -43.90 -21.46 -11.26
N SER A 4 -43.96 -21.10 -9.98
CA SER A 4 -45.16 -21.34 -9.16
C SER A 4 -45.24 -20.28 -8.05
N ARG A 5 -46.46 -19.97 -7.60
CA ARG A 5 -46.81 -18.89 -6.66
C ARG A 5 -48.08 -19.31 -5.91
N ILE A 6 -48.44 -18.61 -4.83
CA ILE A 6 -49.56 -18.92 -3.89
C ILE A 6 -49.18 -20.10 -2.97
N GLY A 7 -49.45 -20.10 -1.66
CA GLY A 7 -50.06 -19.08 -0.79
C GLY A 7 -51.17 -19.68 0.10
N GLY A 8 -51.19 -19.35 1.39
CA GLY A 8 -52.23 -19.82 2.32
C GLY A 8 -51.99 -19.36 3.75
N SER A 9 -53.04 -18.89 4.41
CA SER A 9 -53.05 -18.55 5.85
C SER A 9 -53.62 -19.70 6.68
N GLY A 10 -53.28 -19.77 7.96
CA GLY A 10 -53.71 -20.85 8.87
C GLY A 10 -53.65 -20.44 10.33
N SER A 11 -54.71 -19.78 10.82
CA SER A 11 -54.86 -19.44 12.24
C SER A 11 -55.19 -20.68 13.07
N ILE A 12 -54.55 -20.83 14.23
CA ILE A 12 -54.98 -21.77 15.28
C ILE A 12 -54.90 -21.05 16.63
N GLU A 13 -56.06 -20.66 17.16
CA GLU A 13 -56.21 -20.33 18.58
C GLU A 13 -56.41 -21.64 19.38
N ILE A 14 -55.75 -21.77 20.53
CA ILE A 14 -56.16 -22.74 21.56
C ILE A 14 -56.23 -22.02 22.91
N THR A 15 -57.36 -22.21 23.57
CA THR A 15 -57.87 -21.45 24.72
C THR A 15 -57.03 -21.60 25.99
N GLN A 16 -56.96 -20.54 26.81
CA GLN A 16 -56.48 -20.62 28.18
C GLN A 16 -57.35 -21.54 29.05
N LEU A 17 -56.73 -22.26 29.98
CA LEU A 17 -57.40 -22.86 31.14
C LEU A 17 -56.83 -22.21 32.42
N HIS A 18 -57.72 -21.84 33.34
CA HIS A 18 -57.42 -20.97 34.48
C HIS A 18 -58.04 -21.55 35.76
N GLN A 19 -57.21 -21.91 36.75
CA GLN A 19 -57.65 -22.29 38.10
C GLN A 19 -56.62 -21.86 39.17
N PRO A 20 -57.03 -21.76 40.47
CA PRO A 20 -56.46 -20.77 41.41
C PRO A 20 -55.21 -21.24 42.20
N PRO A 21 -54.57 -20.35 42.99
CA PRO A 21 -53.24 -20.58 43.55
C PRO A 21 -53.20 -21.41 44.85
N ALA A 22 -52.04 -22.00 45.11
CA ALA A 22 -51.66 -22.65 46.37
C ALA A 22 -50.33 -22.09 46.92
N ALA A 23 -50.05 -22.31 48.21
CA ALA A 23 -49.05 -21.56 48.96
C ALA A 23 -47.57 -21.91 48.65
N THR A 24 -46.69 -20.95 48.93
CA THR A 24 -45.22 -21.06 48.80
C THR A 24 -44.58 -22.01 49.83
N PRO A 25 -43.73 -22.95 49.40
CA PRO A 25 -42.73 -23.59 50.25
C PRO A 25 -41.36 -22.90 50.12
N THR A 26 -40.74 -22.54 51.25
CA THR A 26 -39.36 -22.04 51.29
C THR A 26 -38.34 -23.17 51.16
N PRO A 27 -37.39 -23.13 50.20
CA PRO A 27 -36.24 -24.03 50.19
C PRO A 27 -35.22 -23.63 51.27
N THR A 28 -34.73 -24.60 52.03
CA THR A 28 -33.65 -24.41 53.01
C THR A 28 -32.28 -24.27 52.32
N ALA A 29 -31.37 -23.50 52.94
CA ALA A 29 -30.03 -23.30 52.41
C ALA A 29 -29.14 -24.55 52.57
N HIS A 30 -28.39 -24.91 51.53
CA HIS A 30 -27.33 -25.91 51.61
C HIS A 30 -26.06 -25.34 52.30
N PRO A 31 -25.37 -26.10 53.16
CA PRO A 31 -24.32 -25.59 54.06
C PRO A 31 -22.95 -25.31 53.42
N ASN A 32 -22.89 -25.04 52.11
CA ASN A 32 -21.65 -24.75 51.36
C ASN A 32 -21.78 -23.53 50.41
N ALA A 33 -22.80 -22.68 50.60
CA ALA A 33 -22.93 -21.44 49.84
C ALA A 33 -21.99 -20.35 50.41
N VAL A 34 -20.93 -19.99 49.66
CA VAL A 34 -20.03 -18.89 50.01
C VAL A 34 -20.78 -17.56 49.91
N THR A 35 -20.74 -16.76 50.98
CA THR A 35 -21.46 -15.49 51.07
C THR A 35 -20.76 -14.39 50.26
N PRO A 36 -21.47 -13.62 49.41
CA PRO A 36 -20.94 -12.39 48.84
C PRO A 36 -20.66 -11.38 49.95
N GLY A 37 -19.43 -10.84 49.98
CA GLY A 37 -19.02 -9.86 51.00
C GLY A 37 -19.75 -8.53 50.85
N MET A 38 -20.27 -8.01 51.97
CA MET A 38 -20.96 -6.71 52.04
C MET A 38 -19.98 -5.53 51.89
N HIS A 39 -19.58 -5.24 50.66
CA HIS A 39 -19.00 -3.95 50.29
C HIS A 39 -19.94 -3.23 49.32
N PRO A 40 -20.41 -2.00 49.61
CA PRO A 40 -21.17 -1.23 48.63
C PRO A 40 -20.26 -0.89 47.43
N PRO A 41 -20.80 -0.80 46.21
CA PRO A 41 -20.05 -0.25 45.09
C PRO A 41 -19.65 1.19 45.43
N LEU A 42 -18.37 1.52 45.26
CA LEU A 42 -17.87 2.88 45.49
C LEU A 42 -18.54 3.82 44.48
N THR A 43 -19.52 4.59 44.97
CA THR A 43 -20.17 5.65 44.20
C THR A 43 -19.14 6.74 43.92
N LEU A 44 -18.78 6.89 42.64
CA LEU A 44 -18.03 8.06 42.17
C LEU A 44 -18.81 9.32 42.58
N THR A 45 -18.15 10.18 43.34
CA THR A 45 -18.77 11.36 43.95
C THR A 45 -19.27 12.33 42.88
N GLN A 46 -20.54 12.73 43.01
CA GLN A 46 -21.16 13.74 42.15
C GLN A 46 -20.37 15.05 42.24
N SER A 47 -19.55 15.31 41.23
CA SER A 47 -18.87 16.59 41.05
C SER A 47 -19.85 17.55 40.39
N GLN A 48 -20.16 18.66 41.05
CA GLN A 48 -21.27 19.53 40.67
C GLN A 48 -20.98 20.34 39.39
N SER A 49 -21.61 19.95 38.27
CA SER A 49 -21.88 20.83 37.13
C SER A 49 -23.04 20.27 36.31
N GLY A 50 -24.02 21.13 35.95
CA GLY A 50 -25.14 20.78 35.07
C GLY A 50 -26.20 19.84 35.67
N THR A 51 -27.36 20.38 36.06
CA THR A 51 -28.52 19.57 36.47
C THR A 51 -29.27 19.00 35.28
N HIS A 52 -28.77 17.91 34.69
CA HIS A 52 -29.56 17.01 33.87
C HIS A 52 -29.93 15.77 34.71
N ALA A 53 -31.16 15.73 35.21
CA ALA A 53 -31.72 14.50 35.75
C ALA A 53 -31.92 13.50 34.60
N ALA A 54 -31.61 12.22 34.83
CA ALA A 54 -31.65 11.19 33.79
C ALA A 54 -33.07 11.02 33.22
N GLU A 55 -33.30 11.57 32.03
CA GLU A 55 -34.54 11.37 31.28
C GLU A 55 -34.39 10.18 30.34
N SER A 56 -35.23 9.15 30.54
CA SER A 56 -35.35 8.04 29.60
C SER A 56 -35.51 8.55 28.17
N SER A 57 -34.88 7.88 27.20
CA SER A 57 -34.84 8.32 25.80
C SER A 57 -36.22 8.56 25.15
N ALA A 58 -37.31 8.03 25.73
CA ALA A 58 -38.68 8.35 25.35
C ALA A 58 -39.11 9.79 25.74
N ALA A 59 -38.68 10.29 26.90
CA ALA A 59 -38.94 11.66 27.35
C ALA A 59 -38.11 12.70 26.56
N GLY A 60 -36.85 12.39 26.25
CA GLY A 60 -36.03 13.18 25.33
C GLY A 60 -36.66 13.28 23.93
N ALA A 61 -37.08 12.14 23.37
CA ALA A 61 -37.75 12.09 22.07
C ALA A 61 -39.09 12.86 22.02
N ALA A 62 -39.75 13.10 23.15
CA ALA A 62 -41.01 13.85 23.23
C ALA A 62 -40.84 15.38 23.18
N ARG A 63 -39.61 15.92 23.22
CA ARG A 63 -39.32 17.36 23.19
C ARG A 63 -38.64 17.85 21.91
N LEU A 64 -38.43 16.95 20.94
CA LEU A 64 -37.67 17.22 19.71
C LEU A 64 -38.41 18.20 18.78
N LYS A 65 -37.82 19.37 18.50
CA LYS A 65 -38.36 20.36 17.56
C LYS A 65 -38.00 20.01 16.11
N ILE A 66 -38.51 18.88 15.65
CA ILE A 66 -38.43 18.46 14.24
C ILE A 66 -39.28 19.36 13.33
N ALA A 67 -38.98 19.35 12.03
CA ALA A 67 -39.86 19.94 11.03
C ALA A 67 -41.24 19.25 11.05
N ALA A 68 -42.32 20.03 10.89
CA ALA A 68 -43.70 19.51 10.98
C ALA A 68 -44.00 18.35 10.01
N ARG A 69 -43.29 18.29 8.87
CA ARG A 69 -43.35 17.19 7.88
C ARG A 69 -42.92 15.82 8.43
N HIS A 70 -42.17 15.78 9.53
CA HIS A 70 -41.69 14.54 10.16
C HIS A 70 -42.49 14.12 11.40
N ALA A 71 -43.57 14.82 11.76
CA ALA A 71 -44.32 14.56 13.00
C ALA A 71 -44.90 13.13 13.08
N GLU A 72 -45.43 12.62 11.95
CA GLU A 72 -45.92 11.24 11.84
C GLU A 72 -44.77 10.22 11.99
N LEU A 73 -43.62 10.51 11.38
CA LEU A 73 -42.43 9.66 11.40
C LEU A 73 -41.77 9.61 12.81
N LEU A 74 -41.86 10.69 13.59
CA LEU A 74 -41.50 10.69 15.01
C LEU A 74 -42.47 9.84 15.85
N ALA A 75 -43.77 9.89 15.58
CA ALA A 75 -44.75 9.05 16.27
C ALA A 75 -44.51 7.55 15.99
N VAL A 76 -44.18 7.19 14.75
CA VAL A 76 -43.73 5.83 14.38
C VAL A 76 -42.47 5.44 15.17
N PHE A 77 -41.41 6.25 15.14
CA PHE A 77 -40.17 6.01 15.90
C PHE A 77 -40.40 5.85 17.42
N GLN A 78 -41.28 6.64 18.01
CA GLN A 78 -41.67 6.51 19.42
C GLN A 78 -42.41 5.19 19.70
N SER A 79 -43.28 4.75 18.77
CA SER A 79 -43.99 3.46 18.88
C SER A 79 -43.05 2.25 18.71
N GLU A 80 -42.09 2.31 17.78
CA GLU A 80 -41.06 1.27 17.59
C GLU A 80 -40.34 1.01 18.92
N ARG A 81 -39.87 2.08 19.57
CA ARG A 81 -39.20 2.03 20.89
C ARG A 81 -40.09 1.47 22.00
N ALA A 82 -41.40 1.71 21.97
CA ALA A 82 -42.34 1.13 22.94
C ALA A 82 -42.54 -0.39 22.72
N THR A 83 -42.23 -0.90 21.52
CA THR A 83 -42.28 -2.33 21.16
C THR A 83 -40.92 -3.04 21.17
N ALA A 84 -39.88 -2.41 21.74
CA ALA A 84 -38.53 -2.97 21.80
C ALA A 84 -38.49 -4.38 22.45
N PRO A 85 -37.78 -5.37 21.89
CA PRO A 85 -37.68 -6.68 22.50
C PRO A 85 -36.98 -6.65 23.86
N GLY A 86 -37.38 -7.57 24.75
CA GLY A 86 -36.81 -7.72 26.11
C GLY A 86 -35.35 -8.20 26.17
N SER A 87 -34.64 -8.27 25.05
CA SER A 87 -33.22 -8.63 24.95
C SER A 87 -32.30 -7.60 25.63
N GLY A 88 -32.76 -6.34 25.71
CA GLY A 88 -31.91 -5.22 26.11
C GLY A 88 -30.87 -4.82 25.06
N ALA A 89 -30.94 -5.30 23.81
CA ALA A 89 -30.19 -4.76 22.68
C ALA A 89 -30.70 -3.34 22.31
N PRO A 90 -29.89 -2.48 21.67
CA PRO A 90 -30.39 -1.21 21.15
C PRO A 90 -31.09 -1.44 19.79
N MET A 91 -32.12 -0.65 19.49
CA MET A 91 -32.84 -0.76 18.22
C MET A 91 -32.16 0.01 17.09
N ILE A 92 -32.04 -0.60 15.93
CA ILE A 92 -31.76 0.06 14.65
C ILE A 92 -33.09 0.42 14.00
N SER A 93 -33.51 1.69 14.16
CA SER A 93 -34.68 2.23 13.48
C SER A 93 -34.29 2.81 12.11
N PRO A 94 -35.04 2.52 11.03
CA PRO A 94 -34.84 3.13 9.71
C PRO A 94 -35.26 4.61 9.68
N HIS A 95 -35.94 5.10 10.73
CA HIS A 95 -36.48 6.46 10.82
C HIS A 95 -35.51 7.44 11.48
N ALA A 96 -34.55 6.94 12.28
CA ALA A 96 -33.67 7.76 13.12
C ALA A 96 -32.80 8.76 12.31
N ALA A 97 -32.19 8.32 11.21
CA ALA A 97 -31.32 9.16 10.39
C ALA A 97 -32.06 10.37 9.77
N LEU A 98 -33.31 10.19 9.36
CA LEU A 98 -34.13 11.29 8.82
C LEU A 98 -34.58 12.27 9.92
N LEU A 99 -34.89 11.76 11.12
CA LEU A 99 -35.20 12.62 12.29
C LEU A 99 -34.00 13.46 12.73
N ILE A 100 -32.79 12.88 12.75
CA ILE A 100 -31.56 13.64 13.02
C ILE A 100 -31.39 14.73 11.96
N GLY A 101 -31.54 14.41 10.66
CA GLY A 101 -31.51 15.39 9.57
C GLY A 101 -32.49 16.55 9.78
N GLY A 102 -33.75 16.26 10.14
CA GLY A 102 -34.78 17.26 10.43
C GLY A 102 -34.49 18.15 11.64
N LEU A 103 -33.70 17.68 12.62
CA LEU A 103 -33.22 18.47 13.77
C LEU A 103 -32.03 19.37 13.43
N LEU A 104 -31.12 18.87 12.59
CA LEU A 104 -29.98 19.66 12.09
C LEU A 104 -30.47 20.84 11.22
N GLU A 105 -31.51 20.61 10.41
CA GLU A 105 -32.21 21.67 9.66
C GLU A 105 -32.87 22.72 10.57
N SER A 106 -33.56 22.29 11.64
CA SER A 106 -34.40 23.18 12.44
C SER A 106 -33.64 24.00 13.50
N GLU A 107 -32.67 23.39 14.19
CA GLU A 107 -32.03 23.99 15.37
C GLU A 107 -30.51 24.23 15.23
N LYS A 108 -29.89 23.86 14.08
CA LYS A 108 -28.44 24.01 13.81
C LYS A 108 -27.53 23.40 14.90
N LEU A 109 -27.98 22.29 15.47
CA LEU A 109 -27.26 21.55 16.52
C LEU A 109 -26.04 20.81 15.92
N PRO A 110 -25.02 20.47 16.73
CA PRO A 110 -24.04 19.46 16.35
C PRO A 110 -24.69 18.06 16.35
N PHE A 111 -24.16 17.14 15.53
CA PHE A 111 -24.71 15.78 15.36
C PHE A 111 -24.89 15.05 16.69
N GLU A 112 -23.89 15.14 17.55
CA GLU A 112 -23.86 14.55 18.89
C GLU A 112 -25.07 14.94 19.76
N VAL A 113 -25.56 16.18 19.67
CA VAL A 113 -26.74 16.65 20.44
C VAL A 113 -28.05 16.28 19.75
N ALA A 114 -28.12 16.37 18.40
CA ALA A 114 -29.31 15.95 17.65
C ALA A 114 -29.57 14.43 17.77
N ALA A 115 -28.51 13.62 17.88
CA ALA A 115 -28.55 12.18 18.03
C ALA A 115 -28.82 11.72 19.49
N GLU A 116 -28.60 12.59 20.49
CA GLU A 116 -28.75 12.24 21.91
C GLU A 116 -30.20 11.85 22.26
N GLY A 117 -31.19 12.66 21.87
CA GLY A 117 -32.62 12.37 22.08
C GLY A 117 -33.12 11.14 21.31
N LEU A 118 -32.37 10.68 20.31
CA LEU A 118 -32.70 9.58 19.41
C LEU A 118 -31.90 8.29 19.69
N SER A 119 -31.06 8.27 20.73
CA SER A 119 -30.32 7.07 21.19
C SER A 119 -30.65 6.68 22.65
N PRO A 120 -30.34 5.44 23.09
CA PRO A 120 -30.29 5.07 24.51
C PRO A 120 -28.98 5.56 25.17
N GLU A 121 -28.98 5.86 26.48
CA GLU A 121 -27.84 6.44 27.23
C GLU A 121 -26.45 5.86 26.88
N ARG A 122 -26.28 4.53 26.91
CA ARG A 122 -25.01 3.86 26.61
C ARG A 122 -24.48 4.13 25.18
N TYR A 123 -25.35 4.54 24.26
CA TYR A 123 -25.03 4.91 22.88
C TYR A 123 -25.03 6.43 22.61
N GLN A 124 -25.23 7.28 23.63
CA GLN A 124 -25.04 8.72 23.50
C GLN A 124 -23.58 9.05 23.15
N LEU A 125 -23.40 9.95 22.18
CA LEU A 125 -22.09 10.21 21.57
C LEU A 125 -21.09 10.87 22.54
N LYS A 126 -20.06 10.11 22.91
CA LYS A 126 -19.06 10.55 23.91
C LYS A 126 -18.07 11.55 23.36
N GLN A 127 -18.17 12.79 23.83
CA GLN A 127 -17.12 13.78 23.65
C GLN A 127 -15.87 13.42 24.45
N PHE A 128 -14.70 13.70 23.89
CA PHE A 128 -13.42 13.39 24.51
C PHE A 128 -13.02 14.39 25.61
N GLN A 129 -13.41 15.65 25.49
CA GLN A 129 -13.02 16.72 26.42
C GLN A 129 -13.57 16.48 27.83
N ASP A 130 -14.82 16.04 27.93
CA ASP A 130 -15.52 15.73 29.19
C ASP A 130 -15.23 14.31 29.71
N SER A 131 -14.38 13.54 29.01
CA SER A 131 -14.13 12.14 29.35
C SER A 131 -13.22 11.99 30.57
N GLY A 132 -13.48 10.95 31.37
CA GLY A 132 -12.56 10.52 32.45
C GLY A 132 -11.15 10.15 31.94
N LEU A 133 -11.01 9.85 30.64
CA LEU A 133 -9.71 9.69 29.99
C LEU A 133 -8.96 11.02 29.88
N GLN A 134 -9.58 12.10 29.40
CA GLN A 134 -8.93 13.42 29.37
C GLN A 134 -8.62 13.93 30.78
N GLN A 135 -9.50 13.70 31.75
CA GLN A 135 -9.24 14.01 33.15
C GLN A 135 -7.98 13.29 33.69
N LYS A 136 -7.79 12.01 33.32
CA LYS A 136 -6.59 11.23 33.68
C LYS A 136 -5.35 11.65 32.90
N LEU A 137 -5.46 12.06 31.64
CA LEU A 137 -4.36 12.62 30.86
C LEU A 137 -3.86 13.95 31.44
N ASN A 138 -4.77 14.80 31.94
CA ASN A 138 -4.40 16.05 32.62
C ASN A 138 -3.50 15.80 33.85
N LEU A 139 -3.64 14.68 34.56
CA LEU A 139 -2.82 14.38 35.75
C LEU A 139 -1.33 14.15 35.46
N PHE A 140 -0.96 13.80 34.22
CA PHE A 140 0.46 13.61 33.86
C PHE A 140 1.30 14.87 34.02
N VAL A 141 0.71 16.07 33.92
CA VAL A 141 1.46 17.34 34.00
C VAL A 141 1.91 17.71 35.42
N HIS A 142 1.46 16.94 36.43
CA HIS A 142 1.79 17.11 37.83
C HIS A 142 2.87 16.09 38.26
N PRO A 143 4.08 16.53 38.66
CA PRO A 143 5.14 15.64 39.11
C PRO A 143 4.67 14.70 40.23
N GLY A 144 5.08 13.43 40.16
CA GLY A 144 4.70 12.40 41.14
C GLY A 144 3.23 11.92 41.10
N HIS A 145 2.36 12.53 40.29
CA HIS A 145 0.92 12.22 40.23
C HIS A 145 0.50 11.54 38.91
N ALA A 146 1.47 11.17 38.06
CA ALA A 146 1.22 10.51 36.78
C ALA A 146 0.52 9.14 36.97
N PRO A 147 -0.67 8.92 36.37
CA PRO A 147 -1.38 7.63 36.45
C PRO A 147 -0.60 6.46 35.82
N ALA A 148 -0.84 5.25 36.32
CA ALA A 148 -0.15 4.06 35.85
C ALA A 148 -0.45 3.73 34.37
N LYS A 149 0.58 3.36 33.58
CA LYS A 149 0.44 3.04 32.14
C LYS A 149 -0.73 2.07 31.86
N ALA A 150 -0.90 1.05 32.68
CA ALA A 150 -1.96 0.05 32.54
C ALA A 150 -3.38 0.60 32.77
N GLU A 151 -3.56 1.53 33.73
CA GLU A 151 -4.85 2.17 33.98
C GLU A 151 -5.27 3.01 32.76
N VAL A 152 -4.35 3.84 32.26
CA VAL A 152 -4.60 4.74 31.13
C VAL A 152 -4.79 3.96 29.84
N ALA A 153 -4.02 2.88 29.62
CA ALA A 153 -4.24 1.97 28.50
C ALA A 153 -5.66 1.35 28.52
N GLN A 154 -6.16 0.96 29.69
CA GLN A 154 -7.52 0.40 29.81
C GLN A 154 -8.60 1.46 29.57
N LEU A 155 -8.40 2.70 30.04
CA LEU A 155 -9.30 3.83 29.75
C LEU A 155 -9.31 4.19 28.25
N ILE A 156 -8.14 4.19 27.60
CA ILE A 156 -8.01 4.37 26.14
C ILE A 156 -8.82 3.31 25.39
N LYS A 157 -8.66 2.02 25.75
CA LYS A 157 -9.41 0.91 25.13
C LYS A 157 -10.91 1.01 25.35
N GLY A 158 -11.34 1.35 26.57
CA GLY A 158 -12.74 1.51 26.93
C GLY A 158 -13.40 2.68 26.18
N PHE A 159 -12.71 3.82 26.07
CA PHE A 159 -13.19 4.97 25.31
C PHE A 159 -13.24 4.67 23.80
N ALA A 160 -12.15 4.11 23.23
CA ALA A 160 -12.09 3.76 21.81
C ALA A 160 -13.19 2.75 21.40
N THR A 161 -13.38 1.69 22.20
CA THR A 161 -14.45 0.70 21.99
C THR A 161 -15.82 1.37 22.05
N SER A 162 -16.08 2.17 23.08
CA SER A 162 -17.37 2.84 23.25
C SER A 162 -17.70 3.83 22.12
N VAL A 163 -16.71 4.55 21.58
CA VAL A 163 -16.92 5.46 20.43
C VAL A 163 -17.12 4.64 19.14
N ALA A 164 -16.43 3.51 18.98
CA ALA A 164 -16.65 2.61 17.85
C ALA A 164 -18.06 2.00 17.87
N ASP A 165 -18.51 1.45 19.00
CA ASP A 165 -19.88 0.92 19.19
C ASP A 165 -20.95 1.96 18.83
N GLN A 166 -20.70 3.21 19.22
CA GLN A 166 -21.58 4.35 18.98
C GLN A 166 -21.65 4.75 17.51
N LEU A 167 -20.50 4.95 16.85
CA LEU A 167 -20.45 5.27 15.42
C LEU A 167 -21.04 4.15 14.56
N GLU A 168 -20.84 2.89 14.95
CA GLU A 168 -21.34 1.70 14.27
C GLU A 168 -22.86 1.60 14.40
N HIS A 169 -23.41 1.89 15.58
CA HIS A 169 -24.85 1.98 15.81
C HIS A 169 -25.53 3.05 14.93
N PHE A 170 -24.96 4.26 14.86
CA PHE A 170 -25.53 5.34 14.05
C PHE A 170 -25.34 5.13 12.54
N GLN A 171 -24.24 4.53 12.08
CA GLN A 171 -24.11 4.19 10.67
C GLN A 171 -25.08 3.09 10.26
N LEU A 172 -25.29 2.07 11.09
CA LEU A 172 -26.29 1.03 10.81
C LEU A 172 -27.74 1.57 10.80
N MET A 173 -28.02 2.70 11.48
CA MET A 173 -29.30 3.44 11.32
C MET A 173 -29.40 4.18 9.97
N HIS A 174 -28.30 4.68 9.43
CA HIS A 174 -28.27 5.30 8.10
C HIS A 174 -28.35 4.23 7.00
N ASP A 175 -27.63 3.11 7.15
CA ASP A 175 -27.69 1.96 6.23
C ASP A 175 -29.07 1.30 6.20
N ALA A 176 -29.84 1.40 7.29
CA ALA A 176 -31.23 0.94 7.37
C ALA A 176 -32.25 1.96 6.83
N ALA A 177 -31.86 3.21 6.57
CA ALA A 177 -32.80 4.26 6.19
C ALA A 177 -33.44 3.99 4.82
N THR A 178 -34.77 4.14 4.74
CA THR A 178 -35.49 3.91 3.48
C THR A 178 -35.37 5.09 2.53
N ALA A 179 -35.19 4.82 1.23
CA ALA A 179 -35.05 5.86 0.21
C ALA A 179 -36.33 6.73 0.13
N PRO A 180 -36.30 8.04 0.41
CA PRO A 180 -37.51 8.85 0.54
C PRO A 180 -38.41 8.86 -0.70
N GLN A 181 -39.72 8.84 -0.48
CA GLN A 181 -40.79 8.78 -1.49
C GLN A 181 -41.88 9.82 -1.21
N GLY A 182 -42.76 10.07 -2.20
CA GLY A 182 -43.85 11.02 -2.06
C GLY A 182 -43.45 12.50 -2.29
N PRO A 183 -44.30 13.47 -1.90
CA PRO A 183 -44.14 14.87 -2.29
C PRO A 183 -42.90 15.56 -1.69
N HIS A 184 -42.50 15.20 -0.47
CA HIS A 184 -41.36 15.79 0.25
C HIS A 184 -40.03 15.07 0.02
N ALA A 185 -39.99 14.11 -0.91
CA ALA A 185 -38.82 13.27 -1.14
C ALA A 185 -37.56 14.01 -1.64
N ALA A 186 -37.66 15.28 -2.02
CA ALA A 186 -36.51 16.13 -2.29
C ALA A 186 -35.92 16.68 -0.97
N GLU A 187 -36.73 17.36 -0.17
CA GLU A 187 -36.36 17.82 1.18
C GLU A 187 -35.85 16.69 2.08
N ASP A 188 -36.48 15.52 2.06
CA ASP A 188 -36.12 14.42 2.95
C ASP A 188 -34.82 13.72 2.55
N ARG A 189 -34.45 13.78 1.25
CA ARG A 189 -33.10 13.36 0.81
C ARG A 189 -32.03 14.37 1.21
N ALA A 190 -32.37 15.66 1.24
CA ALA A 190 -31.45 16.70 1.73
C ALA A 190 -31.21 16.55 3.25
N ALA A 191 -32.27 16.33 4.04
CA ALA A 191 -32.18 16.06 5.47
C ALA A 191 -31.34 14.80 5.77
N LEU A 192 -31.60 13.68 5.07
CA LEU A 192 -30.83 12.45 5.24
C LEU A 192 -29.34 12.64 4.88
N ALA A 193 -29.04 13.36 3.80
CA ALA A 193 -27.67 13.69 3.41
C ALA A 193 -26.99 14.60 4.44
N ALA A 194 -27.69 15.60 4.99
CA ALA A 194 -27.16 16.45 6.06
C ALA A 194 -26.83 15.64 7.33
N SER A 195 -27.68 14.67 7.71
CA SER A 195 -27.41 13.73 8.80
C SER A 195 -26.16 12.89 8.54
N GLN A 196 -26.04 12.28 7.36
CA GLN A 196 -24.85 11.47 7.00
C GLN A 196 -23.57 12.32 6.97
N THR A 197 -23.63 13.54 6.43
CA THR A 197 -22.48 14.47 6.43
C THR A 197 -22.04 14.81 7.84
N ALA A 198 -22.98 15.15 8.73
CA ALA A 198 -22.70 15.53 10.12
C ALA A 198 -22.24 14.34 10.99
N LEU A 199 -22.76 13.13 10.74
CA LEU A 199 -22.23 11.88 11.30
C LEU A 199 -20.77 11.67 10.88
N GLY A 200 -20.46 11.86 9.59
CA GLY A 200 -19.10 11.78 9.06
C GLY A 200 -18.15 12.82 9.67
N GLU A 201 -18.61 14.07 9.85
CA GLU A 201 -17.83 15.09 10.55
C GLU A 201 -17.56 14.73 12.02
N TYR A 202 -18.58 14.28 12.76
CA TYR A 202 -18.42 13.81 14.13
C TYR A 202 -17.44 12.63 14.21
N ALA A 203 -17.61 11.62 13.35
CA ALA A 203 -16.70 10.48 13.25
C ALA A 203 -15.25 10.90 12.94
N GLY A 204 -15.07 11.95 12.13
CA GLY A 204 -13.77 12.53 11.78
C GLY A 204 -13.07 13.25 12.95
N ARG A 205 -13.83 13.79 13.90
CA ARG A 205 -13.32 14.32 15.18
C ARG A 205 -13.06 13.18 16.18
N ALA A 206 -14.06 12.34 16.39
CA ALA A 206 -14.06 11.32 17.45
C ALA A 206 -12.99 10.22 17.24
N SER A 207 -12.73 9.80 16.00
CA SER A 207 -11.69 8.81 15.70
C SER A 207 -10.26 9.28 16.00
N LYS A 208 -10.01 10.60 15.92
CA LYS A 208 -8.68 11.19 16.17
C LYS A 208 -8.46 11.62 17.62
N SER A 209 -9.53 11.89 18.36
CA SER A 209 -9.49 12.63 19.63
C SER A 209 -8.50 12.06 20.64
N ILE A 210 -8.40 10.73 20.75
CA ILE A 210 -7.45 10.04 21.64
C ILE A 210 -6.00 10.33 21.24
N GLY A 211 -5.67 10.23 19.94
CA GLY A 211 -4.32 10.46 19.43
C GLY A 211 -3.90 11.93 19.52
N GLU A 212 -4.83 12.84 19.22
CA GLU A 212 -4.64 14.28 19.35
C GLU A 212 -4.50 14.68 20.84
N GLY A 213 -5.32 14.13 21.74
CA GLY A 213 -5.23 14.36 23.19
C GLY A 213 -3.92 13.85 23.81
N LEU A 214 -3.47 12.64 23.43
CA LEU A 214 -2.17 12.10 23.83
C LEU A 214 -1.02 12.99 23.31
N SER A 215 -1.07 13.39 22.04
CA SER A 215 -0.05 14.26 21.42
C SER A 215 0.02 15.63 22.08
N ASN A 216 -1.13 16.24 22.39
CA ASN A 216 -1.22 17.51 23.12
C ASN A 216 -0.69 17.39 24.55
N SER A 217 -0.90 16.25 25.21
CA SER A 217 -0.37 15.97 26.55
C SER A 217 1.15 15.80 26.53
N VAL A 218 1.72 15.05 25.57
CA VAL A 218 3.17 14.93 25.34
C VAL A 218 3.81 16.29 25.05
N ALA A 219 3.17 17.14 24.24
CA ALA A 219 3.64 18.49 23.92
C ALA A 219 3.57 19.44 25.14
N THR A 220 2.58 19.28 26.01
CA THR A 220 2.44 20.06 27.25
C THR A 220 3.51 19.67 28.27
N LEU A 221 3.78 18.38 28.43
CA LEU A 221 4.93 17.89 29.21
C LEU A 221 6.26 18.45 28.71
N GLY A 222 6.48 18.47 27.39
CA GLY A 222 7.68 19.06 26.80
C GLY A 222 7.87 20.53 27.19
N LYS A 223 6.78 21.31 27.25
CA LYS A 223 6.82 22.70 27.74
C LYS A 223 7.15 22.79 29.24
N HIS A 224 6.60 21.89 30.06
CA HIS A 224 6.87 21.88 31.51
C HIS A 224 8.32 21.46 31.81
N ILE A 225 8.85 20.45 31.13
CA ILE A 225 10.26 20.02 31.24
C ILE A 225 11.19 21.17 30.85
N VAL A 226 10.92 21.86 29.74
CA VAL A 226 11.69 23.06 29.31
C VAL A 226 11.47 24.27 30.25
N GLY A 227 10.42 24.27 31.07
CA GLY A 227 10.25 25.20 32.19
C GLY A 227 11.20 24.88 33.34
N LEU A 228 11.20 23.63 33.82
CA LEU A 228 12.09 23.15 34.88
C LEU A 228 13.56 23.23 34.48
N ASP A 229 13.91 22.98 33.21
CA ASP A 229 15.27 23.13 32.67
C ASP A 229 15.80 24.57 32.75
N ARG A 230 14.92 25.58 32.84
CA ARG A 230 15.34 26.97 33.15
C ARG A 230 15.49 27.17 34.65
N MET A 231 14.51 26.74 35.44
CA MET A 231 14.57 26.87 36.91
C MET A 231 15.82 26.18 37.51
N LEU A 232 16.25 25.07 36.92
CA LEU A 232 17.45 24.33 37.33
C LEU A 232 18.79 25.04 37.04
N GLN A 233 18.80 26.08 36.18
CA GLN A 233 19.99 26.89 35.92
C GLN A 233 20.31 27.81 37.09
N ASP A 234 19.27 28.37 37.72
CA ASP A 234 19.38 29.35 38.81
C ASP A 234 19.18 28.74 40.22
N ALA A 235 18.83 27.44 40.33
CA ALA A 235 18.55 26.78 41.60
C ALA A 235 19.79 26.24 42.34
N GLU A 236 19.82 26.44 43.65
CA GLU A 236 20.84 25.93 44.59
C GLU A 236 20.20 25.10 45.71
N GLY A 237 21.00 24.33 46.45
CA GLY A 237 20.55 23.57 47.63
C GLY A 237 19.43 22.55 47.35
N ASP A 238 18.63 22.27 48.38
CA ASP A 238 17.56 21.27 48.38
C ASP A 238 16.50 21.51 47.28
N ASP A 239 16.23 22.78 46.94
CA ASP A 239 15.34 23.17 45.83
C ASP A 239 15.84 22.60 44.49
N LYS A 240 17.17 22.51 44.29
CA LYS A 240 17.76 21.93 43.09
C LYS A 240 17.49 20.43 42.99
N GLU A 241 17.58 19.69 44.09
CA GLU A 241 17.28 18.25 44.12
C GLU A 241 15.78 18.01 43.88
N ALA A 242 14.91 18.79 44.51
CA ALA A 242 13.46 18.73 44.28
C ALA A 242 13.09 19.03 42.83
N LEU A 243 13.71 20.04 42.20
CA LEU A 243 13.51 20.36 40.79
C LEU A 243 14.05 19.25 39.86
N HIS A 244 15.18 18.62 40.17
CA HIS A 244 15.70 17.47 39.42
C HIS A 244 14.77 16.25 39.50
N ALA A 245 14.25 15.93 40.70
CA ALA A 245 13.29 14.84 40.89
C ALA A 245 11.97 15.12 40.14
N ASN A 246 11.44 16.34 40.23
CA ASN A 246 10.25 16.77 39.50
C ASN A 246 10.46 16.69 37.97
N ARG A 247 11.63 17.11 37.48
CA ARG A 247 12.00 17.02 36.06
C ARG A 247 12.01 15.57 35.58
N GLN A 248 12.65 14.67 36.34
CA GLN A 248 12.71 13.26 35.97
C GLN A 248 11.32 12.63 35.93
N ALA A 249 10.47 12.90 36.93
CA ALA A 249 9.09 12.42 36.94
C ALA A 249 8.28 12.89 35.71
N LEU A 250 8.49 14.12 35.22
CA LEU A 250 7.84 14.59 33.99
C LEU A 250 8.43 13.97 32.71
N VAL A 251 9.73 13.64 32.69
CA VAL A 251 10.36 12.90 31.58
C VAL A 251 9.81 11.47 31.50
N ASP A 252 9.70 10.77 32.63
CA ASP A 252 9.16 9.41 32.71
C ASP A 252 7.65 9.38 32.36
N ALA A 253 6.91 10.41 32.79
CA ALA A 253 5.53 10.66 32.37
C ALA A 253 5.42 10.90 30.85
N GLN A 254 6.36 11.65 30.26
CA GLN A 254 6.37 11.93 28.81
C GLN A 254 6.69 10.67 28.01
N ALA A 255 7.69 9.90 28.43
CA ALA A 255 8.00 8.60 27.84
C ALA A 255 6.77 7.67 27.88
N THR A 256 6.09 7.59 29.03
CA THR A 256 4.87 6.78 29.20
C THR A 256 3.75 7.18 28.23
N LEU A 257 3.54 8.48 27.98
CA LEU A 257 2.52 8.95 27.02
C LEU A 257 2.92 8.71 25.55
N VAL A 258 4.21 8.86 25.20
CA VAL A 258 4.72 8.52 23.86
C VAL A 258 4.54 7.03 23.58
N ASP A 259 4.83 6.19 24.57
CA ASP A 259 4.57 4.75 24.57
C ASP A 259 3.08 4.44 24.35
N LEU A 260 2.20 5.02 25.17
CA LEU A 260 0.74 4.81 25.07
C LEU A 260 0.18 5.24 23.70
N HIS A 261 0.69 6.32 23.12
CA HIS A 261 0.33 6.76 21.77
C HIS A 261 0.80 5.76 20.70
N ALA A 262 2.05 5.29 20.81
CA ALA A 262 2.61 4.29 19.90
C ALA A 262 1.92 2.92 20.01
N ASP A 263 1.52 2.52 21.22
CA ASP A 263 0.79 1.26 21.49
C ASP A 263 -0.66 1.35 20.99
N PHE A 264 -1.38 2.44 21.31
CA PHE A 264 -2.75 2.65 20.85
C PHE A 264 -2.84 2.66 19.33
N SER A 265 -1.95 3.38 18.61
CA SER A 265 -1.98 3.47 17.14
C SER A 265 -1.92 2.11 16.41
N LYS A 266 -1.48 1.04 17.07
CA LYS A 266 -1.35 -0.31 16.52
C LYS A 266 -2.48 -1.25 16.98
N SER A 267 -3.28 -0.85 17.97
CA SER A 267 -4.19 -1.72 18.71
C SER A 267 -5.43 -2.12 17.88
N PRO A 268 -6.10 -3.24 18.22
CA PRO A 268 -7.36 -3.62 17.58
C PRO A 268 -8.45 -2.56 17.74
N GLU A 269 -8.52 -1.94 18.92
CA GLU A 269 -9.53 -0.92 19.25
C GLU A 269 -9.35 0.34 18.39
N ALA A 270 -8.11 0.79 18.16
CA ALA A 270 -7.82 1.89 17.24
C ALA A 270 -8.15 1.54 15.78
N LYS A 271 -7.87 0.31 15.34
CA LYS A 271 -8.20 -0.15 13.98
C LYS A 271 -9.71 -0.19 13.75
N ARG A 272 -10.48 -0.76 14.67
CA ARG A 272 -11.95 -0.78 14.62
C ARG A 272 -12.51 0.64 14.60
N LEU A 273 -12.09 1.51 15.53
CA LEU A 273 -12.53 2.90 15.59
C LEU A 273 -12.28 3.66 14.27
N ASN A 274 -11.09 3.50 13.68
CA ASN A 274 -10.78 4.11 12.38
C ASN A 274 -11.61 3.52 11.23
N SER A 275 -11.90 2.21 11.22
CA SER A 275 -12.70 1.58 10.17
C SER A 275 -14.18 2.00 10.24
N VAL A 276 -14.78 1.96 11.42
CA VAL A 276 -16.16 2.42 11.64
C VAL A 276 -16.29 3.90 11.28
N ALA A 277 -15.32 4.73 11.69
CA ALA A 277 -15.28 6.14 11.30
C ALA A 277 -15.04 6.35 9.79
N ALA A 278 -14.41 5.41 9.08
CA ALA A 278 -14.26 5.46 7.63
C ALA A 278 -15.57 5.13 6.89
N HIS A 279 -16.38 4.18 7.38
CA HIS A 279 -17.75 3.96 6.87
C HIS A 279 -18.61 5.21 7.04
N ALA A 280 -18.66 5.77 8.25
CA ALA A 280 -19.40 7.00 8.56
C ALA A 280 -19.00 8.21 7.69
N ARG A 281 -17.76 8.21 7.20
CA ARG A 281 -17.18 9.27 6.36
C ARG A 281 -17.14 8.95 4.88
N LEU A 282 -17.66 7.79 4.46
CA LEU A 282 -17.38 7.26 3.12
C LEU A 282 -17.92 8.17 2.01
N ASP A 283 -19.13 8.70 2.15
CA ASP A 283 -19.69 9.62 1.16
C ASP A 283 -18.98 10.97 1.14
N ASN A 284 -18.56 11.50 2.30
CA ASN A 284 -17.72 12.71 2.38
C ASN A 284 -16.37 12.47 1.67
N ALA A 285 -15.72 11.32 1.93
CA ALA A 285 -14.46 10.95 1.30
C ALA A 285 -14.60 10.74 -0.23
N VAL A 286 -15.68 10.10 -0.70
CA VAL A 286 -15.96 9.96 -2.13
C VAL A 286 -16.23 11.33 -2.76
N SER A 287 -16.96 12.22 -2.08
CA SER A 287 -17.20 13.61 -2.52
C SER A 287 -15.90 14.42 -2.62
N ASP A 288 -15.01 14.33 -1.63
CA ASP A 288 -13.68 14.94 -1.64
C ASP A 288 -12.84 14.42 -2.82
N LEU A 289 -12.83 13.09 -3.03
CA LEU A 289 -12.10 12.46 -4.13
C LEU A 289 -12.63 12.89 -5.50
N VAL A 290 -13.96 12.94 -5.68
CA VAL A 290 -14.61 13.44 -6.90
C VAL A 290 -14.35 14.94 -7.11
N THR A 291 -14.37 15.74 -6.05
CA THR A 291 -14.07 17.18 -6.11
C THR A 291 -12.61 17.42 -6.50
N ALA A 292 -11.66 16.73 -5.85
CA ALA A 292 -10.25 16.77 -6.20
C ALA A 292 -10.01 16.33 -7.66
N ARG A 293 -10.65 15.23 -8.08
CA ARG A 293 -10.66 14.72 -9.46
C ARG A 293 -11.15 15.77 -10.46
N ASN A 294 -12.21 16.52 -10.13
CA ASN A 294 -12.78 17.57 -10.97
C ASN A 294 -11.87 18.81 -11.11
N THR A 295 -10.93 19.06 -10.18
CA THR A 295 -9.94 20.15 -10.35
C THR A 295 -9.00 19.97 -11.56
N VAL A 296 -8.98 18.78 -12.16
CA VAL A 296 -8.23 18.44 -13.39
C VAL A 296 -9.14 17.89 -14.50
N ALA A 297 -10.41 18.27 -14.52
CA ALA A 297 -11.36 17.91 -15.59
C ALA A 297 -11.38 18.94 -16.75
N GLY A 298 -11.95 18.54 -17.89
CA GLY A 298 -12.13 19.40 -19.06
C GLY A 298 -10.81 19.94 -19.65
N TRP A 299 -10.81 21.18 -20.14
CA TRP A 299 -9.61 21.83 -20.70
C TRP A 299 -8.47 22.00 -19.66
N LYS A 300 -8.77 22.00 -18.35
CA LYS A 300 -7.73 21.98 -17.29
C LYS A 300 -7.07 20.60 -17.09
N GLY A 301 -7.61 19.55 -17.72
CA GLY A 301 -7.10 18.17 -17.65
C GLY A 301 -5.88 17.88 -18.51
N ALA A 302 -5.42 18.84 -19.33
CA ALA A 302 -4.11 18.77 -19.97
C ALA A 302 -2.97 18.80 -18.93
N GLY A 303 -3.14 19.47 -17.78
CA GLY A 303 -2.12 19.66 -16.77
C GLY A 303 -1.44 18.37 -16.29
N PRO A 304 -2.18 17.38 -15.76
CA PRO A 304 -1.60 16.08 -15.37
C PRO A 304 -0.94 15.33 -16.54
N ILE A 305 -1.48 15.46 -17.75
CA ILE A 305 -0.89 14.83 -18.95
C ILE A 305 0.49 15.45 -19.23
N VAL A 306 0.61 16.78 -19.19
CA VAL A 306 1.90 17.48 -19.35
C VAL A 306 2.86 17.16 -18.19
N ALA A 307 2.35 17.07 -16.96
CA ALA A 307 3.12 16.70 -15.76
C ALA A 307 3.76 15.31 -15.88
N ALA A 308 3.09 14.35 -16.53
CA ALA A 308 3.64 13.03 -16.82
C ALA A 308 4.50 13.02 -18.10
N ALA A 309 4.05 13.68 -19.15
CA ALA A 309 4.64 13.62 -20.49
C ALA A 309 6.01 14.28 -20.58
N VAL A 310 6.23 15.47 -20.01
CA VAL A 310 7.50 16.21 -20.19
C VAL A 310 8.67 15.56 -19.42
N PRO A 311 8.52 15.16 -18.14
CA PRO A 311 9.58 14.42 -17.45
C PRO A 311 9.87 13.06 -18.09
N GLN A 312 8.85 12.37 -18.65
CA GLN A 312 9.07 11.12 -19.38
C GLN A 312 9.68 11.33 -20.77
N PHE A 313 9.38 12.44 -21.46
CA PHE A 313 10.04 12.85 -22.71
C PHE A 313 11.54 13.00 -22.49
N LEU A 314 11.92 13.84 -21.52
CA LEU A 314 13.32 14.14 -21.24
C LEU A 314 14.05 12.91 -20.69
N SER A 315 13.41 12.15 -19.81
CA SER A 315 13.95 10.87 -19.31
C SER A 315 14.21 9.89 -20.45
N SER A 316 13.25 9.67 -21.34
CA SER A 316 13.38 8.71 -22.44
C SER A 316 14.38 9.18 -23.51
N MET A 317 14.35 10.47 -23.86
CA MET A 317 15.33 11.10 -24.77
C MET A 317 16.76 11.00 -24.22
N THR A 318 16.96 11.17 -22.91
CA THR A 318 18.29 11.07 -22.29
C THR A 318 18.75 9.61 -22.20
N HIS A 319 17.92 8.73 -21.61
CA HIS A 319 18.26 7.34 -21.35
C HIS A 319 18.27 6.46 -22.62
N LEU A 320 17.11 6.31 -23.26
CA LEU A 320 16.93 5.42 -24.42
C LEU A 320 17.38 6.07 -25.73
N GLY A 321 17.38 7.40 -25.78
CA GLY A 321 17.96 8.18 -26.86
C GLY A 321 19.48 8.30 -26.73
N TYR A 322 19.95 9.37 -26.09
CA TYR A 322 21.37 9.73 -26.10
C TYR A 322 22.29 8.66 -25.50
N VAL A 323 22.06 8.23 -24.25
CA VAL A 323 23.00 7.31 -23.56
C VAL A 323 23.02 5.95 -24.25
N ARG A 324 21.89 5.23 -24.33
CA ARG A 324 21.84 3.88 -24.93
C ARG A 324 22.39 3.85 -26.36
N LEU A 325 22.02 4.81 -27.22
CA LEU A 325 22.40 4.75 -28.63
C LEU A 325 23.84 5.19 -28.87
N SER A 326 24.36 6.17 -28.14
CA SER A 326 25.78 6.54 -28.25
C SER A 326 26.70 5.41 -27.76
N THR A 327 26.31 4.71 -26.69
CA THR A 327 26.99 3.49 -26.24
C THR A 327 26.93 2.38 -27.29
N ALA A 328 25.75 2.08 -27.85
CA ALA A 328 25.59 1.03 -28.87
C ALA A 328 26.38 1.33 -30.16
N ASP A 329 26.25 2.55 -30.70
CA ASP A 329 27.01 3.01 -31.88
C ASP A 329 28.52 2.97 -31.60
N GLY A 330 28.95 3.42 -30.41
CA GLY A 330 30.36 3.46 -30.00
C GLY A 330 31.01 2.08 -29.85
N ILE A 331 30.31 1.11 -29.26
CA ILE A 331 30.82 -0.27 -29.12
C ILE A 331 30.82 -0.98 -30.49
N ARG A 332 29.79 -0.75 -31.33
CA ARG A 332 29.75 -1.32 -32.68
C ARG A 332 30.95 -0.92 -33.54
N ASN A 333 31.45 0.30 -33.34
CA ASN A 333 32.65 0.79 -34.03
C ASN A 333 33.98 0.23 -33.46
N LYS A 334 33.97 -0.36 -32.26
CA LYS A 334 35.17 -0.91 -31.59
C LYS A 334 35.26 -2.44 -31.60
N VAL A 335 34.12 -3.13 -31.66
CA VAL A 335 34.02 -4.60 -31.66
C VAL A 335 33.40 -5.03 -32.99
N PRO A 336 34.11 -5.74 -33.90
CA PRO A 336 33.56 -6.15 -35.20
C PRO A 336 32.45 -7.21 -35.13
N ASP A 337 31.64 -7.31 -36.20
CA ASP A 337 30.58 -8.31 -36.39
C ASP A 337 31.16 -9.70 -36.76
N ALA A 338 31.88 -10.34 -35.83
CA ALA A 338 32.67 -11.56 -36.11
C ALA A 338 32.31 -12.84 -35.31
N SER A 339 31.63 -12.75 -34.16
CA SER A 339 31.29 -13.94 -33.34
C SER A 339 30.05 -13.74 -32.46
N SER A 340 29.55 -14.84 -31.89
CA SER A 340 28.57 -14.85 -30.79
C SER A 340 29.03 -13.99 -29.61
N ASP A 341 30.29 -14.13 -29.26
CA ASP A 341 30.86 -13.61 -28.01
C ASP A 341 31.09 -12.11 -28.11
N ALA A 342 31.46 -11.64 -29.30
CA ALA A 342 31.46 -10.22 -29.66
C ALA A 342 30.07 -9.60 -29.45
N ASN A 343 29.00 -10.25 -29.93
CA ASN A 343 27.63 -9.76 -29.74
C ASN A 343 27.17 -9.81 -28.28
N MET A 344 27.53 -10.86 -27.54
CA MET A 344 27.27 -10.94 -26.10
C MET A 344 27.99 -9.82 -25.34
N LEU A 345 29.26 -9.53 -25.66
CA LEU A 345 30.01 -8.41 -25.09
C LEU A 345 29.35 -7.05 -25.42
N ARG A 346 28.89 -6.85 -26.66
CA ARG A 346 28.14 -5.63 -27.02
C ARG A 346 26.86 -5.49 -26.20
N ALA A 347 26.11 -6.57 -26.04
CA ALA A 347 24.88 -6.60 -25.26
C ALA A 347 25.14 -6.36 -23.77
N LEU A 348 26.21 -6.93 -23.22
CA LEU A 348 26.66 -6.75 -21.83
C LEU A 348 26.97 -5.28 -21.52
N VAL A 349 27.85 -4.63 -22.30
CA VAL A 349 28.24 -3.24 -22.03
C VAL A 349 27.10 -2.27 -22.35
N THR A 350 26.41 -2.42 -23.49
CA THR A 350 25.24 -1.58 -23.82
C THR A 350 24.13 -1.71 -22.77
N GLY A 351 23.92 -2.93 -22.30
CA GLY A 351 22.86 -3.27 -21.36
C GLY A 351 23.10 -2.78 -19.95
N MET A 352 24.32 -2.98 -19.42
CA MET A 352 24.69 -2.42 -18.12
C MET A 352 24.60 -0.89 -18.14
N VAL A 353 25.21 -0.22 -19.12
CA VAL A 353 25.17 1.25 -19.22
C VAL A 353 23.72 1.76 -19.36
N ALA A 354 22.87 1.08 -20.13
CA ALA A 354 21.45 1.42 -20.19
C ALA A 354 20.75 1.24 -18.83
N GLY A 355 20.96 0.14 -18.10
CA GLY A 355 20.36 -0.07 -16.78
C GLY A 355 20.81 0.95 -15.73
N VAL A 356 22.11 1.25 -15.66
CA VAL A 356 22.68 2.30 -14.80
C VAL A 356 22.08 3.66 -15.13
N ALA A 357 21.97 4.00 -16.42
CA ALA A 357 21.35 5.23 -16.87
C ALA A 357 19.85 5.25 -16.61
N HIS A 358 19.14 4.11 -16.63
CA HIS A 358 17.72 4.05 -16.29
C HIS A 358 17.46 4.40 -14.83
N GLU A 359 18.32 3.99 -13.89
CA GLU A 359 18.22 4.49 -12.50
C GLU A 359 18.59 5.97 -12.44
N THR A 360 19.79 6.33 -12.88
CA THR A 360 20.36 7.68 -12.74
C THR A 360 19.47 8.76 -13.35
N VAL A 361 18.88 8.52 -14.53
CA VAL A 361 17.98 9.47 -15.19
C VAL A 361 16.62 9.57 -14.49
N ASN A 362 16.12 8.50 -13.88
CA ASN A 362 14.90 8.57 -13.06
C ASN A 362 15.16 9.28 -11.72
N SER A 363 16.26 8.98 -11.04
CA SER A 363 16.59 9.52 -9.71
C SER A 363 17.14 10.95 -9.72
N VAL A 364 17.74 11.41 -10.83
CA VAL A 364 18.36 12.75 -10.92
C VAL A 364 17.62 13.67 -11.91
N VAL A 365 17.49 13.25 -13.17
CA VAL A 365 17.00 14.15 -14.23
C VAL A 365 15.52 14.49 -14.04
N LYS A 366 14.68 13.56 -13.57
CA LYS A 366 13.28 13.85 -13.27
C LYS A 366 13.11 14.83 -12.09
N PRO A 367 13.65 14.61 -10.88
CA PRO A 367 13.53 15.58 -9.79
C PRO A 367 14.10 16.95 -10.14
N VAL A 368 15.30 17.02 -10.73
CA VAL A 368 15.92 18.30 -11.12
C VAL A 368 15.06 19.06 -12.12
N PHE A 369 14.44 18.38 -13.10
CA PHE A 369 13.55 19.04 -14.05
C PHE A 369 12.20 19.43 -13.44
N GLN A 370 11.64 18.61 -12.54
CA GLN A 370 10.42 18.97 -11.79
C GLN A 370 10.64 20.21 -10.92
N ALA A 371 11.78 20.31 -10.24
CA ALA A 371 12.19 21.49 -9.48
C ALA A 371 12.47 22.72 -10.35
N ALA A 372 13.02 22.54 -11.55
CA ALA A 372 13.18 23.62 -12.52
C ALA A 372 11.81 24.14 -13.00
N LEU A 373 10.86 23.25 -13.32
CA LEU A 373 9.49 23.63 -13.68
C LEU A 373 8.78 24.38 -12.55
N GLN A 374 8.85 23.88 -11.30
CA GLN A 374 8.33 24.56 -10.11
C GLN A 374 8.90 25.99 -10.00
N LYS A 375 10.22 26.16 -10.11
CA LYS A 375 10.88 27.48 -10.05
C LYS A 375 10.46 28.46 -11.15
N THR A 376 9.91 27.99 -12.26
CA THR A 376 9.36 28.88 -13.33
C THR A 376 7.89 29.28 -13.12
N GLY A 377 7.20 28.71 -12.12
CA GLY A 377 5.74 28.87 -11.97
C GLY A 377 4.92 28.27 -13.12
N LEU A 378 5.56 27.52 -14.03
CA LEU A 378 4.87 26.91 -15.17
C LEU A 378 3.92 25.81 -14.72
N ASN A 379 4.24 25.11 -13.63
CA ASN A 379 3.38 24.08 -13.06
C ASN A 379 2.01 24.65 -12.65
N ASP A 380 1.96 25.80 -11.97
CA ASP A 380 0.69 26.41 -11.55
C ASP A 380 -0.08 26.95 -12.74
N ARG A 381 0.61 27.63 -13.67
CA ARG A 381 0.02 28.17 -14.91
C ARG A 381 -0.61 27.10 -15.80
N LEU A 382 -0.05 25.89 -15.83
CA LEU A 382 -0.53 24.76 -16.62
C LEU A 382 -1.29 23.71 -15.78
N ASN A 383 -1.49 23.93 -14.47
CA ASN A 383 -2.09 22.97 -13.53
C ASN A 383 -1.42 21.57 -13.60
N MET A 384 -0.08 21.54 -13.70
CA MET A 384 0.74 20.32 -13.84
C MET A 384 0.86 19.54 -12.53
N VAL A 385 -0.26 19.00 -12.09
CA VAL A 385 -0.37 18.17 -10.89
C VAL A 385 -0.28 16.69 -11.29
N PRO A 386 0.68 15.91 -10.77
CA PRO A 386 0.77 14.48 -11.06
C PRO A 386 -0.44 13.70 -10.50
N MET A 387 -0.64 12.48 -10.98
CA MET A 387 -1.73 11.60 -10.53
C MET A 387 -1.26 10.60 -9.49
N LYS A 388 -2.02 10.44 -8.40
CA LYS A 388 -1.77 9.49 -7.32
C LYS A 388 -2.97 8.58 -7.13
N ALA A 389 -2.70 7.31 -6.87
CA ALA A 389 -3.74 6.36 -6.50
C ALA A 389 -4.31 6.72 -5.13
N ILE A 390 -5.63 6.63 -4.98
CA ILE A 390 -6.31 6.85 -3.70
C ILE A 390 -5.85 5.83 -2.64
N ASP A 391 -6.10 6.07 -1.35
CA ASP A 391 -6.01 4.97 -0.38
C ASP A 391 -7.13 3.93 -0.65
N THR A 392 -6.85 2.66 -0.40
CA THR A 392 -7.82 1.57 -0.53
C THR A 392 -8.72 1.50 0.71
N ASN A 393 -8.16 1.71 1.89
CA ASN A 393 -8.86 1.48 3.14
C ASN A 393 -9.85 2.63 3.46
N SER A 394 -9.54 3.86 3.01
CA SER A 394 -10.43 5.01 3.12
C SER A 394 -11.71 4.93 2.27
N VAL A 395 -11.79 4.01 1.30
CA VAL A 395 -12.98 3.85 0.41
C VAL A 395 -13.58 2.45 0.44
N ILE A 396 -12.86 1.46 0.97
CA ILE A 396 -13.36 0.12 1.27
C ILE A 396 -12.85 -0.21 2.68
N PRO A 397 -13.55 0.22 3.75
CA PRO A 397 -13.13 -0.02 5.13
C PRO A 397 -13.24 -1.51 5.52
N ASP A 398 -12.70 -1.89 6.67
CA ASP A 398 -12.94 -3.23 7.24
C ASP A 398 -14.41 -3.35 7.66
N PRO A 399 -15.03 -4.53 7.54
CA PRO A 399 -16.47 -4.69 7.80
C PRO A 399 -16.82 -4.44 9.27
N PHE A 400 -18.08 -4.04 9.50
CA PHE A 400 -18.66 -3.94 10.84
C PHE A 400 -18.59 -5.26 11.61
N GLU A 401 -18.37 -5.19 12.93
CA GLU A 401 -18.49 -6.34 13.84
C GLU A 401 -19.94 -6.59 14.24
N LEU A 402 -20.79 -5.58 14.11
CA LEU A 402 -22.21 -5.59 14.43
C LEU A 402 -23.06 -5.60 13.16
N LYS A 403 -24.31 -6.05 13.27
CA LYS A 403 -25.31 -6.06 12.21
C LYS A 403 -26.68 -5.65 12.75
N ASN A 404 -27.53 -5.11 11.88
CA ASN A 404 -28.97 -5.05 12.12
C ASN A 404 -29.56 -6.44 11.87
N GLN A 405 -30.21 -7.03 12.87
CA GLN A 405 -30.99 -8.26 12.74
C GLN A 405 -32.41 -8.00 13.27
N ASN A 406 -33.39 -7.93 12.36
CA ASN A 406 -34.80 -7.66 12.67
C ASN A 406 -35.07 -6.37 13.48
N GLY A 407 -34.20 -5.36 13.36
CA GLY A 407 -34.29 -4.12 14.13
C GLY A 407 -33.45 -4.12 15.41
N GLU A 408 -32.80 -5.22 15.79
CA GLU A 408 -31.84 -5.28 16.90
C GLU A 408 -30.40 -5.15 16.42
N LEU A 409 -29.54 -4.48 17.19
CA LEU A 409 -28.08 -4.50 16.99
C LEU A 409 -27.48 -5.77 17.61
N VAL A 410 -26.97 -6.67 16.77
CA VAL A 410 -26.41 -7.97 17.18
C VAL A 410 -24.98 -8.09 16.67
N ARG A 411 -24.07 -8.75 17.41
CA ARG A 411 -22.71 -9.04 16.91
C ARG A 411 -22.75 -10.14 15.87
N LYS A 412 -21.97 -10.01 14.79
CA LYS A 412 -21.84 -11.03 13.74
C LYS A 412 -21.23 -12.32 14.29
N THR A 413 -21.58 -13.45 13.68
CA THR A 413 -20.90 -14.72 13.98
C THR A 413 -19.49 -14.74 13.36
N PRO A 414 -18.59 -15.64 13.81
CA PRO A 414 -17.26 -15.79 13.20
C PRO A 414 -17.30 -16.09 11.70
N GLU A 415 -18.32 -16.80 11.24
CA GLU A 415 -18.55 -17.16 9.84
C GLU A 415 -18.95 -15.91 9.03
N GLU A 416 -19.96 -15.16 9.48
CA GLU A 416 -20.40 -13.90 8.86
C GLU A 416 -19.25 -12.88 8.77
N ALA A 417 -18.49 -12.71 9.85
CA ALA A 417 -17.33 -11.82 9.89
C ALA A 417 -16.19 -12.28 8.95
N THR A 418 -16.08 -13.58 8.67
CA THR A 418 -15.11 -14.12 7.71
C THR A 418 -15.58 -13.92 6.26
N GLU A 419 -16.86 -14.10 5.97
CA GLU A 419 -17.45 -13.86 4.64
C GLU A 419 -17.39 -12.38 4.26
N ASP A 420 -17.82 -11.48 5.16
CA ASP A 420 -17.72 -10.03 4.96
C ASP A 420 -16.28 -9.57 4.73
N LYS A 421 -15.32 -10.15 5.48
CA LYS A 421 -13.90 -9.84 5.30
C LYS A 421 -13.40 -10.32 3.94
N ALA A 422 -13.77 -11.52 3.49
CA ALA A 422 -13.42 -12.03 2.16
C ALA A 422 -14.05 -11.18 1.03
N SER A 423 -15.27 -10.67 1.23
CA SER A 423 -15.93 -9.71 0.33
C SER A 423 -15.15 -8.39 0.26
N VAL A 424 -14.76 -7.82 1.41
CA VAL A 424 -13.93 -6.61 1.48
C VAL A 424 -12.56 -6.84 0.82
N GLU A 425 -11.86 -7.94 1.11
CA GLU A 425 -10.58 -8.27 0.48
C GLU A 425 -10.71 -8.45 -1.04
N THR A 426 -11.81 -9.02 -1.53
CA THR A 426 -12.13 -9.12 -2.97
C THR A 426 -12.34 -7.74 -3.60
N GLN A 427 -13.11 -6.86 -2.97
CA GLN A 427 -13.32 -5.48 -3.44
C GLN A 427 -12.01 -4.69 -3.45
N ARG A 428 -11.19 -4.81 -2.40
CA ARG A 428 -9.86 -4.20 -2.30
C ARG A 428 -8.91 -4.73 -3.36
N ALA A 429 -8.95 -6.02 -3.68
CA ALA A 429 -8.16 -6.61 -4.76
C ALA A 429 -8.54 -6.01 -6.12
N ILE A 430 -9.84 -5.87 -6.43
CA ILE A 430 -10.33 -5.21 -7.66
C ILE A 430 -9.86 -3.75 -7.73
N LEU A 431 -9.97 -2.98 -6.64
CA LEU A 431 -9.50 -1.59 -6.62
C LEU A 431 -7.98 -1.50 -6.78
N ASN A 432 -7.20 -2.37 -6.13
CA ASN A 432 -5.74 -2.44 -6.27
C ASN A 432 -5.30 -2.83 -7.70
N GLN A 433 -6.03 -3.77 -8.32
CA GLN A 433 -5.87 -4.17 -9.73
C GLN A 433 -6.08 -2.97 -10.67
N MET A 434 -7.12 -2.15 -10.44
CA MET A 434 -7.34 -0.91 -11.19
C MET A 434 -6.23 0.14 -10.97
N LYS A 435 -5.64 0.21 -9.77
CA LYS A 435 -4.51 1.11 -9.45
C LYS A 435 -3.22 0.75 -10.19
N VAL A 436 -3.02 -0.53 -10.52
CA VAL A 436 -1.86 -0.96 -11.34
C VAL A 436 -2.18 -1.05 -12.84
N GLN A 437 -3.45 -1.01 -13.25
CA GLN A 437 -3.86 -1.30 -14.64
C GLN A 437 -3.10 -0.48 -15.71
N GLY A 438 -2.85 0.80 -15.44
CA GLY A 438 -2.10 1.71 -16.31
C GLY A 438 -0.59 1.80 -16.04
N SER A 439 -0.04 1.01 -15.13
CA SER A 439 1.40 1.02 -14.82
C SER A 439 2.20 0.12 -15.77
N SER A 440 3.49 0.37 -15.93
CA SER A 440 4.41 -0.49 -16.69
C SER A 440 4.77 -1.81 -16.00
N THR A 441 4.03 -2.21 -14.96
CA THR A 441 4.11 -3.52 -14.31
C THR A 441 2.88 -4.40 -14.57
N HIS A 442 1.98 -3.94 -15.44
CA HIS A 442 0.68 -4.55 -15.74
C HIS A 442 0.46 -4.69 -17.27
N PRO A 443 -0.13 -5.79 -17.78
CA PRO A 443 -0.26 -6.05 -19.22
C PRO A 443 -0.79 -4.88 -20.07
N VAL A 444 -1.79 -4.15 -19.58
CA VAL A 444 -2.34 -2.97 -20.29
C VAL A 444 -1.36 -1.80 -20.35
N GLY A 445 -0.71 -1.42 -19.24
CA GLY A 445 0.25 -0.32 -19.22
C GLY A 445 1.57 -0.66 -19.93
N GLU A 446 1.96 -1.94 -19.92
CA GLU A 446 3.02 -2.50 -20.77
C GLU A 446 2.65 -2.37 -22.27
N MET A 447 1.45 -2.81 -22.67
CA MET A 447 0.95 -2.65 -24.05
C MET A 447 0.90 -1.18 -24.50
N MET A 448 0.45 -0.26 -23.64
CA MET A 448 0.47 1.18 -23.95
C MET A 448 1.88 1.69 -24.25
N ALA A 449 2.89 1.25 -23.49
CA ALA A 449 4.28 1.59 -23.76
C ALA A 449 4.79 0.97 -25.08
N TYR A 450 4.53 -0.32 -25.32
CA TYR A 450 4.89 -1.00 -26.57
C TYR A 450 4.32 -0.27 -27.80
N SER A 451 3.03 0.09 -27.77
CA SER A 451 2.36 0.83 -28.83
C SER A 451 2.93 2.24 -29.02
N ALA A 452 3.17 2.98 -27.93
CA ALA A 452 3.71 4.34 -27.97
C ALA A 452 5.13 4.40 -28.58
N PHE A 453 6.02 3.50 -28.17
CA PHE A 453 7.38 3.43 -28.73
C PHE A 453 7.38 2.90 -30.17
N GLY A 454 6.58 1.88 -30.50
CA GLY A 454 6.43 1.40 -31.87
C GLY A 454 5.91 2.47 -32.83
N GLY A 455 4.85 3.19 -32.44
CA GLY A 455 4.32 4.33 -33.20
C GLY A 455 5.33 5.47 -33.35
N SER A 456 6.14 5.75 -32.32
CA SER A 456 7.16 6.80 -32.40
C SER A 456 8.34 6.43 -33.31
N GLN A 457 8.66 5.14 -33.47
CA GLN A 457 9.59 4.69 -34.51
C GLN A 457 9.00 4.84 -35.93
N ALA A 458 7.69 4.62 -36.10
CA ALA A 458 7.01 4.89 -37.36
C ALA A 458 7.05 6.38 -37.74
N VAL A 459 6.77 7.28 -36.78
CA VAL A 459 6.87 8.74 -36.97
C VAL A 459 8.32 9.15 -37.30
N ARG A 460 9.34 8.58 -36.65
CA ARG A 460 10.75 8.82 -37.00
C ARG A 460 11.07 8.43 -38.44
N GLN A 461 10.55 7.28 -38.89
CA GLN A 461 10.75 6.82 -40.27
C GLN A 461 10.04 7.76 -41.26
N MET A 462 8.80 8.18 -40.98
CA MET A 462 8.07 9.15 -41.80
C MET A 462 8.79 10.51 -41.90
N LEU A 463 9.33 11.03 -40.80
CA LEU A 463 10.10 12.30 -40.78
C LEU A 463 11.43 12.20 -41.54
N ASN A 464 12.05 11.02 -41.56
CA ASN A 464 13.22 10.72 -42.39
C ASN A 464 12.87 10.78 -43.88
N ASP A 465 11.77 10.14 -44.26
CA ASP A 465 11.40 9.94 -45.66
C ASP A 465 10.73 11.18 -46.28
N ILE A 466 10.30 12.16 -45.47
CA ILE A 466 9.86 13.51 -45.88
C ILE A 466 11.05 14.51 -45.85
N HIS A 467 12.30 14.05 -45.68
CA HIS A 467 13.54 14.85 -45.72
C HIS A 467 13.69 15.97 -44.66
N GLN A 468 12.74 16.16 -43.74
CA GLN A 468 12.78 17.25 -42.74
C GLN A 468 13.85 17.04 -41.66
N LEU A 469 14.16 15.79 -41.31
CA LEU A 469 15.25 15.42 -40.40
C LEU A 469 15.90 14.13 -40.85
N ASN A 470 17.24 14.05 -40.83
CA ASN A 470 17.94 12.78 -41.05
C ASN A 470 17.69 11.84 -39.83
N GLY A 471 16.81 10.86 -40.01
CA GLY A 471 16.34 9.95 -38.96
C GLY A 471 17.37 8.93 -38.47
N GLN A 472 18.57 8.89 -39.07
CA GLN A 472 19.70 8.09 -38.60
C GLN A 472 20.56 8.83 -37.56
N THR A 473 20.45 10.16 -37.46
CA THR A 473 21.20 10.96 -36.47
C THR A 473 20.86 10.54 -35.04
N LEU A 474 21.84 10.68 -34.13
CA LEU A 474 21.64 10.39 -32.71
C LEU A 474 20.49 11.21 -32.12
N SER A 475 20.44 12.51 -32.44
CA SER A 475 19.39 13.41 -31.96
C SER A 475 18.00 13.07 -32.52
N ALA A 476 17.85 12.70 -33.80
CA ALA A 476 16.55 12.30 -34.32
C ALA A 476 16.05 10.97 -33.71
N ARG A 477 16.96 10.01 -33.47
CA ARG A 477 16.64 8.79 -32.71
C ARG A 477 16.28 9.11 -31.25
N ALA A 478 16.97 10.05 -30.62
CA ALA A 478 16.71 10.48 -29.25
C ALA A 478 15.36 11.20 -29.09
N LEU A 479 15.05 12.15 -29.99
CA LEU A 479 13.75 12.85 -30.02
C LEU A 479 12.59 11.88 -30.20
N ALA A 480 12.70 10.91 -31.11
CA ALA A 480 11.69 9.87 -31.29
C ALA A 480 11.51 9.00 -30.04
N SER A 481 12.60 8.71 -29.31
CA SER A 481 12.54 8.02 -28.03
C SER A 481 11.85 8.87 -26.95
N GLY A 482 12.10 10.19 -26.95
CA GLY A 482 11.39 11.16 -26.14
C GLY A 482 9.89 11.15 -26.41
N PHE A 483 9.47 11.22 -27.68
CA PHE A 483 8.07 11.12 -28.08
C PHE A 483 7.42 9.80 -27.63
N GLY A 484 8.12 8.67 -27.76
CA GLY A 484 7.65 7.37 -27.25
C GLY A 484 7.38 7.38 -25.74
N GLY A 485 8.29 7.99 -24.97
CA GLY A 485 8.11 8.21 -23.54
C GLY A 485 6.92 9.13 -23.23
N ALA A 486 6.82 10.27 -23.92
CA ALA A 486 5.75 11.25 -23.74
C ALA A 486 4.37 10.67 -24.03
N VAL A 487 4.22 9.96 -25.16
CA VAL A 487 2.96 9.31 -25.56
C VAL A 487 2.61 8.18 -24.60
N SER A 488 3.59 7.37 -24.18
CA SER A 488 3.37 6.31 -23.18
C SER A 488 2.83 6.89 -21.87
N ALA A 489 3.52 7.86 -21.26
CA ALA A 489 3.06 8.50 -20.02
C ALA A 489 1.71 9.22 -20.20
N SER A 490 1.49 9.90 -21.34
CA SER A 490 0.21 10.52 -21.65
C SER A 490 -0.93 9.51 -21.70
N SER A 491 -0.73 8.35 -22.33
CA SER A 491 -1.74 7.29 -22.40
C SER A 491 -2.03 6.69 -21.04
N GLN A 492 -1.00 6.44 -20.22
CA GLN A 492 -1.14 5.94 -18.85
C GLN A 492 -1.91 6.95 -17.98
N THR A 493 -1.58 8.24 -18.05
CA THR A 493 -2.34 9.29 -17.36
C THR A 493 -3.76 9.44 -17.92
N ILE A 494 -4.00 9.34 -19.22
CA ILE A 494 -5.37 9.35 -19.79
C ILE A 494 -6.21 8.16 -19.28
N LEU A 495 -5.59 6.99 -19.03
CA LEU A 495 -6.27 5.89 -18.37
C LEU A 495 -6.57 6.23 -16.90
N GLN A 496 -5.57 6.66 -16.13
CA GLN A 496 -5.75 7.11 -14.72
C GLN A 496 -6.83 8.19 -14.58
N LEU A 497 -6.90 9.14 -15.52
CA LEU A 497 -7.89 10.21 -15.56
C LEU A 497 -9.32 9.69 -15.79
N LYS A 498 -9.49 8.46 -16.32
CA LYS A 498 -10.76 7.78 -16.61
C LYS A 498 -11.06 6.59 -15.68
N SER A 499 -10.07 6.08 -14.94
CA SER A 499 -10.24 4.95 -14.03
C SER A 499 -11.19 5.31 -12.88
N THR A 500 -12.36 4.70 -12.88
CA THR A 500 -13.40 4.85 -11.85
C THR A 500 -13.81 3.46 -11.38
N TYR A 501 -13.61 3.18 -10.10
CA TYR A 501 -14.16 2.01 -9.43
C TYR A 501 -15.65 2.25 -9.15
N VAL A 502 -16.45 1.19 -9.23
CA VAL A 502 -17.87 1.22 -8.86
C VAL A 502 -18.04 0.21 -7.73
N ASP A 503 -18.50 0.69 -6.58
CA ASP A 503 -18.71 -0.14 -5.40
C ASP A 503 -20.06 -0.91 -5.46
N PRO A 504 -20.35 -1.81 -4.50
CA PRO A 504 -21.62 -2.55 -4.49
C PRO A 504 -22.87 -1.68 -4.34
N GLN A 505 -22.74 -0.43 -3.85
CA GLN A 505 -23.84 0.55 -3.75
C GLN A 505 -23.99 1.41 -5.03
N GLY A 506 -23.12 1.22 -6.04
CA GLY A 506 -23.13 1.96 -7.30
C GLY A 506 -22.42 3.31 -7.26
N ARG A 507 -21.73 3.66 -6.16
CA ARG A 507 -20.95 4.90 -6.04
C ARG A 507 -19.74 4.85 -6.97
N LYS A 508 -19.51 5.96 -7.67
CA LYS A 508 -18.45 6.12 -8.68
C LYS A 508 -17.21 6.75 -8.06
N ILE A 509 -16.30 5.90 -7.59
CA ILE A 509 -15.12 6.29 -6.82
C ILE A 509 -13.92 6.44 -7.78
N PRO A 510 -13.30 7.63 -7.94
CA PRO A 510 -12.18 7.81 -8.84
C PRO A 510 -10.92 7.11 -8.30
N VAL A 511 -10.28 6.26 -9.12
CA VAL A 511 -9.14 5.43 -8.67
C VAL A 511 -7.87 6.28 -8.45
N PHE A 512 -7.77 7.44 -9.11
CA PHE A 512 -6.65 8.36 -9.00
C PHE A 512 -7.11 9.81 -8.83
N THR A 513 -6.49 10.54 -7.90
CA THR A 513 -6.69 11.97 -7.67
C THR A 513 -5.38 12.76 -7.85
N PRO A 514 -5.45 14.10 -8.03
CA PRO A 514 -4.25 14.91 -8.25
C PRO A 514 -3.41 15.03 -6.97
N ASP A 515 -2.12 14.70 -7.05
CA ASP A 515 -1.19 14.81 -5.91
C ASP A 515 -0.58 16.21 -5.86
N ARG A 516 -1.11 17.06 -4.97
CA ARG A 516 -0.68 18.44 -4.76
C ARG A 516 0.43 18.60 -3.71
N VAL A 517 1.09 17.50 -3.34
CA VAL A 517 2.24 17.52 -2.41
C VAL A 517 3.46 18.11 -3.13
N GLU A 518 4.13 19.08 -2.49
CA GLU A 518 5.37 19.64 -3.02
C GLU A 518 6.51 18.61 -2.98
N ALA A 519 7.19 18.44 -4.11
CA ALA A 519 8.36 17.57 -4.21
C ALA A 519 9.59 18.21 -3.54
N ASP A 520 10.18 17.50 -2.58
CA ASP A 520 11.42 17.90 -1.90
C ASP A 520 12.62 17.35 -2.68
N LEU A 521 13.19 18.19 -3.54
CA LEU A 521 14.34 17.85 -4.38
C LEU A 521 15.52 17.28 -3.58
N GLY A 522 15.79 17.80 -2.37
CA GLY A 522 16.92 17.34 -1.55
C GLY A 522 16.71 15.92 -1.06
N LYS A 523 15.51 15.66 -0.54
CA LYS A 523 15.08 14.35 -0.05
C LYS A 523 14.95 13.31 -1.17
N ASP A 524 14.40 13.69 -2.32
CA ASP A 524 14.20 12.78 -3.45
C ASP A 524 15.52 12.40 -4.13
N LEU A 525 16.46 13.34 -4.29
CA LEU A 525 17.83 13.04 -4.75
C LEU A 525 18.58 12.13 -3.76
N ALA A 526 18.57 12.49 -2.47
CA ALA A 526 19.26 11.72 -1.43
C ALA A 526 18.72 10.28 -1.31
N LYS A 527 17.40 10.09 -1.46
CA LYS A 527 16.78 8.77 -1.45
C LYS A 527 17.04 7.99 -2.74
N GLY A 528 16.94 8.64 -3.90
CA GLY A 528 17.06 8.00 -5.21
C GLY A 528 18.48 7.57 -5.61
N MET A 529 19.51 8.07 -4.92
CA MET A 529 20.93 7.76 -5.21
C MET A 529 21.65 6.97 -4.10
N ASN A 530 20.99 6.66 -2.98
CA ASN A 530 21.66 6.02 -1.84
C ASN A 530 21.97 4.53 -2.10
N LEU A 531 23.12 4.25 -2.71
CA LEU A 531 23.60 2.88 -2.92
C LEU A 531 23.96 2.12 -1.63
N LEU A 532 23.93 2.74 -0.45
CA LEU A 532 24.02 2.00 0.82
C LEU A 532 22.70 1.25 1.13
N ASP A 533 21.57 1.73 0.60
CA ASP A 533 20.26 1.07 0.74
C ASP A 533 20.19 -0.21 -0.13
N PRO A 534 19.96 -1.40 0.47
CA PRO A 534 19.90 -2.66 -0.27
C PRO A 534 18.75 -2.72 -1.30
N SER A 535 17.67 -1.96 -1.10
CA SER A 535 16.56 -1.90 -2.06
C SER A 535 16.91 -1.10 -3.31
N VAL A 536 17.71 -0.04 -3.16
CA VAL A 536 18.24 0.76 -4.28
C VAL A 536 19.22 -0.09 -5.10
N ARG A 537 20.17 -0.80 -4.45
CA ARG A 537 21.09 -1.71 -5.16
C ARG A 537 20.37 -2.86 -5.87
N ALA A 538 19.40 -3.51 -5.22
CA ALA A 538 18.61 -4.57 -5.87
C ALA A 538 17.84 -4.05 -7.10
N THR A 539 17.33 -2.82 -7.05
CA THR A 539 16.67 -2.16 -8.19
C THR A 539 17.66 -1.86 -9.31
N PHE A 540 18.84 -1.37 -8.98
CA PHE A 540 19.94 -1.07 -9.90
C PHE A 540 20.45 -2.34 -10.61
N TYR A 541 20.75 -3.42 -9.86
CA TYR A 541 21.13 -4.73 -10.42
C TYR A 541 20.05 -5.28 -11.35
N SER A 542 18.77 -5.19 -10.96
CA SER A 542 17.66 -5.62 -11.80
C SER A 542 17.60 -4.84 -13.12
N LYS A 543 17.73 -3.51 -13.10
CA LYS A 543 17.74 -2.68 -14.31
C LYS A 543 18.97 -2.94 -15.18
N ALA A 544 20.16 -3.14 -14.60
CA ALA A 544 21.38 -3.49 -15.32
C ALA A 544 21.26 -4.84 -16.05
N ILE A 545 20.92 -5.92 -15.34
CA ILE A 545 20.79 -7.27 -15.90
C ILE A 545 19.65 -7.33 -16.94
N SER A 546 18.54 -6.65 -16.67
CA SER A 546 17.46 -6.48 -17.66
C SER A 546 17.96 -5.81 -18.94
N GLY A 547 18.73 -4.72 -18.81
CA GLY A 547 19.31 -4.02 -19.95
C GLY A 547 20.20 -4.92 -20.81
N VAL A 548 20.96 -5.84 -20.20
CA VAL A 548 21.80 -6.83 -20.90
C VAL A 548 20.95 -7.79 -21.72
N GLN A 549 19.97 -8.46 -21.08
CA GLN A 549 19.07 -9.39 -21.75
C GLN A 549 18.25 -8.70 -22.85
N SER A 550 17.70 -7.51 -22.58
CA SER A 550 17.01 -6.68 -23.58
C SER A 550 17.91 -6.33 -24.77
N SER A 551 19.20 -6.04 -24.54
CA SER A 551 20.15 -5.71 -25.60
C SER A 551 20.52 -6.93 -26.44
N ALA A 552 20.70 -8.10 -25.82
CA ALA A 552 20.94 -9.37 -26.50
C ALA A 552 19.74 -9.74 -27.39
N LEU A 553 18.52 -9.71 -26.85
CA LEU A 553 17.29 -9.99 -27.61
C LEU A 553 17.07 -8.98 -28.75
N THR A 554 17.40 -7.70 -28.55
CA THR A 554 17.33 -6.70 -29.63
C THR A 554 18.37 -6.98 -30.72
N SER A 555 19.58 -7.43 -30.36
CA SER A 555 20.68 -7.68 -31.31
C SER A 555 20.43 -8.88 -32.23
N ALA A 556 19.54 -9.79 -31.83
CA ALA A 556 19.12 -10.93 -32.66
C ALA A 556 18.10 -10.55 -33.76
N LEU A 557 17.57 -9.32 -33.75
CA LEU A 557 16.61 -8.86 -34.77
C LEU A 557 17.32 -8.33 -36.02
N PRO A 558 16.76 -8.55 -37.23
CA PRO A 558 17.32 -8.01 -38.46
C PRO A 558 17.45 -6.47 -38.40
N PRO A 559 18.60 -5.89 -38.82
CA PRO A 559 18.79 -4.45 -38.83
C PRO A 559 17.83 -3.77 -39.81
N VAL A 560 17.39 -2.56 -39.46
CA VAL A 560 16.60 -1.72 -40.37
C VAL A 560 17.42 -1.35 -41.61
N THR A 561 16.79 -1.45 -42.78
CA THR A 561 17.43 -1.17 -44.07
C THR A 561 17.64 0.34 -44.20
N THR A 562 18.88 0.77 -44.35
CA THR A 562 19.25 2.19 -44.44
C THR A 562 19.69 2.55 -45.85
N LEU A 563 19.43 3.80 -46.27
CA LEU A 563 20.03 4.34 -47.49
C LEU A 563 21.56 4.45 -47.32
N PRO A 564 22.37 4.17 -48.36
CA PRO A 564 23.81 4.35 -48.32
C PRO A 564 24.20 5.78 -47.91
N LYS A 565 25.30 5.91 -47.18
CA LYS A 565 25.76 7.19 -46.64
C LYS A 565 26.11 8.17 -47.77
N GLY A 566 25.24 9.16 -48.02
CA GLY A 566 25.35 10.12 -49.13
C GLY A 566 24.41 9.87 -50.31
N ALA A 567 23.64 8.78 -50.32
CA ALA A 567 22.62 8.54 -51.35
C ALA A 567 21.42 9.49 -51.18
N SER A 568 20.88 9.98 -52.30
CA SER A 568 19.66 10.80 -52.35
C SER A 568 18.50 10.00 -52.95
N GLY A 569 17.35 10.01 -52.26
CA GLY A 569 16.13 9.32 -52.69
C GLY A 569 15.33 8.79 -51.50
N THR A 570 14.13 8.28 -51.75
CA THR A 570 13.26 7.65 -50.75
C THR A 570 13.43 6.12 -50.75
N LEU A 571 13.30 5.48 -49.59
CA LEU A 571 13.15 4.03 -49.52
C LEU A 571 11.84 3.58 -50.21
N SER A 572 11.78 2.34 -50.72
CA SER A 572 10.52 1.82 -51.28
C SER A 572 9.46 1.68 -50.18
N ALA A 573 8.17 1.83 -50.51
CA ALA A 573 7.09 1.71 -49.52
C ALA A 573 7.13 0.36 -48.76
N GLY A 574 7.46 -0.75 -49.44
CA GLY A 574 7.64 -2.05 -48.79
C GLY A 574 8.85 -2.09 -47.84
N THR A 575 9.93 -1.38 -48.17
CA THR A 575 11.10 -1.22 -47.28
C THR A 575 10.78 -0.34 -46.07
N ILE A 576 9.99 0.73 -46.25
CA ILE A 576 9.52 1.62 -45.18
C ILE A 576 8.64 0.84 -44.20
N VAL A 577 7.66 0.08 -44.70
CA VAL A 577 6.80 -0.78 -43.86
C VAL A 577 7.62 -1.86 -43.15
N ARG A 578 8.57 -2.52 -43.83
CA ARG A 578 9.49 -3.49 -43.20
C ARG A 578 10.32 -2.85 -42.08
N ASN A 579 10.87 -1.66 -42.30
CA ASN A 579 11.66 -0.94 -41.31
C ASN A 579 10.82 -0.50 -40.10
N MET A 580 9.61 0.00 -40.35
CA MET A 580 8.64 0.37 -39.33
C MET A 580 8.30 -0.84 -38.44
N THR A 581 7.97 -1.99 -39.05
CA THR A 581 7.72 -3.24 -38.32
C THR A 581 8.95 -3.69 -37.52
N LEU A 582 10.14 -3.74 -38.12
CA LEU A 582 11.37 -4.13 -37.42
C LEU A 582 11.71 -3.19 -36.25
N ALA A 583 11.51 -1.87 -36.41
CA ALA A 583 11.77 -0.89 -35.34
C ALA A 583 10.71 -0.95 -34.23
N ALA A 584 9.45 -1.29 -34.56
CA ALA A 584 8.42 -1.58 -33.58
C ALA A 584 8.76 -2.87 -32.80
N THR A 585 9.06 -3.98 -33.48
CA THR A 585 9.50 -5.24 -32.85
C THR A 585 10.73 -5.03 -31.97
N GLY A 586 11.76 -4.31 -32.43
CA GLY A 586 12.95 -4.00 -31.62
C GLY A 586 12.68 -3.08 -30.42
N SER A 587 11.62 -2.29 -30.46
CA SER A 587 11.15 -1.55 -29.28
C SER A 587 10.42 -2.48 -28.30
N ILE A 588 9.57 -3.37 -28.80
CA ILE A 588 8.84 -4.37 -28.01
C ILE A 588 9.82 -5.34 -27.31
N SER A 589 10.71 -5.98 -28.05
CA SER A 589 11.70 -6.95 -27.52
C SER A 589 12.68 -6.35 -26.53
N TYR A 590 12.95 -5.04 -26.61
CA TYR A 590 13.78 -4.34 -25.63
C TYR A 590 12.99 -4.02 -24.35
N LEU A 591 11.78 -3.49 -24.50
CA LEU A 591 10.95 -3.04 -23.38
C LEU A 591 10.32 -4.21 -22.60
N SER A 592 10.03 -5.33 -23.27
CA SER A 592 9.35 -6.47 -22.64
C SER A 592 10.15 -7.06 -21.49
N THR A 593 11.44 -7.35 -21.69
CA THR A 593 12.33 -7.79 -20.61
C THR A 593 12.46 -6.74 -19.49
N LEU A 594 12.53 -5.45 -19.81
CA LEU A 594 12.63 -4.40 -18.78
C LEU A 594 11.37 -4.31 -17.91
N TYR A 595 10.18 -4.30 -18.51
CA TYR A 595 8.91 -4.20 -17.77
C TYR A 595 8.57 -5.50 -17.04
N ALA A 596 8.80 -6.65 -17.67
CA ALA A 596 8.74 -7.96 -17.02
C ALA A 596 9.56 -7.98 -15.72
N ASN A 597 10.76 -7.39 -15.71
CA ASN A 597 11.65 -7.42 -14.56
C ASN A 597 11.38 -6.33 -13.51
N GLN A 598 10.76 -5.21 -13.91
CA GLN A 598 10.23 -4.20 -12.98
C GLN A 598 9.09 -4.78 -12.13
N SER A 599 8.21 -5.59 -12.73
CA SER A 599 6.98 -6.06 -12.09
C SER A 599 7.22 -7.12 -10.98
N VAL A 600 8.27 -7.94 -11.13
CA VAL A 600 8.64 -9.04 -10.20
C VAL A 600 8.74 -8.58 -8.74
N ALA A 601 9.16 -7.34 -8.46
CA ALA A 601 9.29 -6.85 -7.09
C ALA A 601 7.93 -6.80 -6.35
N GLY A 602 6.87 -6.36 -7.03
CA GLY A 602 5.51 -6.35 -6.49
C GLY A 602 4.89 -7.74 -6.46
N GLU A 603 5.14 -8.55 -7.49
CA GLU A 603 4.63 -9.92 -7.59
C GLU A 603 5.23 -10.86 -6.53
N ALA A 604 6.52 -10.72 -6.22
CA ALA A 604 7.16 -11.50 -5.16
C ALA A 604 6.55 -11.19 -3.80
N LYS A 605 6.28 -9.91 -3.53
CA LYS A 605 5.56 -9.47 -2.33
C LYS A 605 4.14 -10.07 -2.30
N ALA A 606 3.34 -9.90 -3.35
CA ALA A 606 1.96 -10.38 -3.40
C ALA A 606 1.85 -11.92 -3.34
N LEU A 607 2.79 -12.64 -3.97
CA LEU A 607 2.89 -14.10 -3.90
C LEU A 607 3.20 -14.57 -2.47
N LYS A 608 4.08 -13.86 -1.75
CA LYS A 608 4.42 -14.12 -0.35
C LYS A 608 3.28 -13.77 0.61
N GLU A 609 2.59 -12.65 0.40
CA GLU A 609 1.40 -12.25 1.16
C GLU A 609 0.24 -13.25 0.97
N ALA A 610 0.14 -13.89 -0.20
CA ALA A 610 -0.78 -14.99 -0.47
C ALA A 610 -0.32 -16.37 0.09
N GLY A 611 0.83 -16.45 0.78
CA GLY A 611 1.38 -17.71 1.29
C GLY A 611 1.92 -18.67 0.22
N GLN A 612 2.12 -18.18 -1.01
CA GLN A 612 2.45 -18.98 -2.20
C GLN A 612 3.92 -18.84 -2.67
N GLY A 613 4.75 -18.10 -1.94
CA GLY A 613 6.15 -17.82 -2.29
C GLY A 613 7.00 -17.36 -1.13
N GLY A 614 8.32 -17.32 -1.34
CA GLY A 614 9.32 -17.22 -0.27
C GLY A 614 9.79 -18.59 0.24
N ALA A 615 9.45 -19.69 -0.45
CA ALA A 615 9.89 -21.03 -0.08
C ALA A 615 11.42 -21.19 -0.23
N THR A 616 12.06 -20.35 -1.06
CA THR A 616 13.51 -20.19 -1.08
C THR A 616 13.86 -18.71 -0.95
N PRO A 617 14.15 -18.19 0.26
CA PRO A 617 14.40 -16.76 0.49
C PRO A 617 15.55 -16.17 -0.35
N MET A 618 16.53 -16.99 -0.74
CA MET A 618 17.64 -16.59 -1.63
C MET A 618 17.25 -16.47 -3.11
N LEU A 619 16.10 -17.01 -3.53
CA LEU A 619 15.65 -17.09 -4.93
C LEU A 619 14.21 -16.56 -5.10
N GLU A 620 13.74 -15.70 -4.18
CA GLU A 620 12.36 -15.19 -4.09
C GLU A 620 11.85 -14.57 -5.41
N ARG A 621 12.72 -13.92 -6.19
CA ARG A 621 12.37 -13.29 -7.48
C ARG A 621 12.34 -14.32 -8.61
N THR A 622 13.23 -15.30 -8.56
CA THR A 622 13.28 -16.44 -9.48
C THR A 622 12.10 -17.40 -9.28
N GLU A 623 11.72 -17.67 -8.02
CA GLU A 623 10.51 -18.41 -7.63
C GLU A 623 9.26 -17.73 -8.20
N THR A 624 9.17 -16.40 -8.09
CA THR A 624 8.09 -15.59 -8.66
C THR A 624 8.03 -15.71 -10.19
N ALA A 625 9.17 -15.66 -10.88
CA ALA A 625 9.25 -15.86 -12.33
C ALA A 625 8.77 -17.26 -12.75
N MET A 626 9.18 -18.31 -12.03
CA MET A 626 8.73 -19.68 -12.27
C MET A 626 7.23 -19.86 -11.98
N LYS A 627 6.70 -19.22 -10.93
CA LYS A 627 5.26 -19.17 -10.66
C LYS A 627 4.48 -18.45 -11.75
N ASN A 628 5.03 -17.42 -12.39
CA ASN A 628 4.39 -16.80 -13.57
C ASN A 628 4.30 -17.74 -14.77
N ILE A 629 5.26 -18.67 -14.94
CA ILE A 629 5.20 -19.70 -15.99
C ILE A 629 4.14 -20.76 -15.66
N VAL A 630 4.22 -21.35 -14.45
CA VAL A 630 3.47 -22.55 -14.06
C VAL A 630 2.05 -22.25 -13.55
N ASP A 631 1.88 -21.14 -12.84
CA ASP A 631 0.58 -20.63 -12.38
C ASP A 631 0.43 -19.12 -12.71
N PRO A 632 0.19 -18.81 -14.00
CA PRO A 632 -0.24 -17.48 -14.42
C PRO A 632 -1.67 -17.17 -13.97
N GLY A 633 -2.45 -18.16 -13.55
CA GLY A 633 -3.89 -18.02 -13.28
C GLY A 633 -4.21 -17.37 -11.94
N ARG A 634 -3.32 -17.53 -10.95
CA ARG A 634 -3.46 -17.11 -9.55
C ARG A 634 -3.94 -15.68 -9.31
N ALA A 635 -4.59 -15.48 -8.16
CA ALA A 635 -5.08 -14.20 -7.68
C ALA A 635 -3.98 -13.24 -7.17
N SER A 636 -2.80 -13.76 -6.81
CA SER A 636 -1.64 -12.96 -6.38
C SER A 636 -0.86 -12.30 -7.53
N LEU A 637 -1.35 -12.44 -8.77
CA LEU A 637 -0.85 -11.79 -9.98
C LEU A 637 -1.89 -10.76 -10.44
N PRO A 638 -1.52 -9.55 -10.91
CA PRO A 638 -2.50 -8.56 -11.34
C PRO A 638 -2.90 -8.77 -12.80
N HIS A 639 -4.21 -8.79 -13.06
CA HIS A 639 -4.84 -9.11 -14.35
C HIS A 639 -5.70 -7.95 -14.88
N THR A 640 -6.07 -8.01 -16.15
CA THR A 640 -7.01 -7.11 -16.83
C THR A 640 -8.42 -7.69 -16.84
N PHE A 641 -8.55 -9.01 -17.04
CA PHE A 641 -9.84 -9.68 -17.28
C PHE A 641 -10.23 -10.60 -16.12
N GLN A 642 -11.52 -10.59 -15.75
CA GLN A 642 -12.07 -11.60 -14.84
C GLN A 642 -12.19 -12.95 -15.57
N GLN A 643 -12.17 -14.06 -14.82
CA GLN A 643 -12.27 -15.40 -15.40
C GLN A 643 -13.57 -15.63 -16.20
N THR A 644 -14.63 -14.90 -15.85
CA THR A 644 -15.96 -14.93 -16.50
C THR A 644 -16.07 -14.03 -17.74
N THR A 645 -15.15 -13.06 -17.93
CA THR A 645 -15.24 -12.06 -19.01
C THR A 645 -15.20 -12.74 -20.38
N LEU A 646 -16.25 -12.56 -21.20
CA LEU A 646 -16.37 -13.14 -22.56
C LEU A 646 -16.03 -14.65 -22.61
N GLY A 647 -16.58 -15.43 -21.68
CA GLY A 647 -16.34 -16.88 -21.61
C GLY A 647 -14.91 -17.26 -21.20
N GLY A 648 -14.16 -16.33 -20.61
CA GLY A 648 -12.80 -16.55 -20.12
C GLY A 648 -11.71 -16.58 -21.19
N PHE A 649 -12.04 -16.42 -22.47
CA PHE A 649 -11.03 -16.38 -23.54
C PHE A 649 -10.01 -15.22 -23.39
N PRO A 650 -10.40 -13.96 -23.09
CA PRO A 650 -9.45 -12.89 -22.81
C PRO A 650 -8.49 -13.21 -21.65
N ARG A 651 -9.01 -13.85 -20.59
CA ARG A 651 -8.20 -14.28 -19.44
C ARG A 651 -7.26 -15.44 -19.78
N LYS A 652 -7.60 -16.31 -20.73
CA LYS A 652 -6.66 -17.33 -21.25
C LYS A 652 -5.50 -16.71 -22.05
N LEU A 653 -5.77 -15.68 -22.86
CA LEU A 653 -4.72 -14.92 -23.55
C LEU A 653 -3.82 -14.17 -22.56
N GLU A 654 -4.41 -13.57 -21.53
CA GLU A 654 -3.67 -12.88 -20.46
C GLU A 654 -2.82 -13.85 -19.63
N ASN A 655 -3.34 -15.02 -19.26
CA ASN A 655 -2.54 -16.05 -18.61
C ASN A 655 -1.34 -16.47 -19.49
N ALA A 656 -1.53 -16.64 -20.80
CA ALA A 656 -0.42 -16.96 -21.71
C ALA A 656 0.60 -15.82 -21.83
N TYR A 657 0.15 -14.56 -21.78
CA TYR A 657 1.03 -13.39 -21.69
C TYR A 657 1.88 -13.42 -20.40
N HIS A 658 1.26 -13.73 -19.25
CA HIS A 658 1.98 -13.86 -17.98
C HIS A 658 3.00 -15.02 -17.99
N SER A 659 2.69 -16.18 -18.60
CA SER A 659 3.67 -17.25 -18.78
C SER A 659 4.85 -16.83 -19.66
N ALA A 660 4.60 -16.14 -20.78
CA ALA A 660 5.65 -15.59 -21.63
C ALA A 660 6.51 -14.54 -20.89
N ARG A 661 5.88 -13.69 -20.07
CA ARG A 661 6.57 -12.73 -19.19
C ARG A 661 7.42 -13.43 -18.13
N GLY A 662 6.93 -14.54 -17.57
CA GLY A 662 7.68 -15.44 -16.68
C GLY A 662 8.95 -15.99 -17.34
N VAL A 663 8.86 -16.49 -18.57
CA VAL A 663 10.04 -16.97 -19.34
C VAL A 663 11.07 -15.86 -19.55
N LEU A 664 10.65 -14.62 -19.81
CA LEU A 664 11.57 -13.47 -19.89
C LEU A 664 12.21 -13.12 -18.54
N GLN A 665 11.53 -13.36 -17.42
CA GLN A 665 12.03 -13.05 -16.08
C GLN A 665 13.13 -14.02 -15.60
N VAL A 666 12.95 -15.34 -15.73
CA VAL A 666 13.75 -16.36 -15.01
C VAL A 666 15.27 -16.10 -15.03
N ALA A 667 15.88 -15.98 -16.20
CA ALA A 667 17.34 -15.87 -16.32
C ALA A 667 17.91 -14.58 -15.68
N SER A 668 17.19 -13.47 -15.78
CA SER A 668 17.61 -12.19 -15.22
C SER A 668 17.33 -12.10 -13.72
N GLN A 669 16.21 -12.65 -13.23
CA GLN A 669 15.92 -12.69 -11.80
C GLN A 669 16.88 -13.61 -11.05
N PHE A 670 17.31 -14.72 -11.65
CA PHE A 670 18.36 -15.58 -11.09
C PHE A 670 19.68 -14.82 -10.91
N GLY A 671 20.09 -14.01 -11.89
CA GLY A 671 21.25 -13.13 -11.77
C GLY A 671 21.11 -12.06 -10.67
N VAL A 672 19.91 -11.47 -10.52
CA VAL A 672 19.63 -10.49 -9.46
C VAL A 672 19.65 -11.13 -8.08
N ASP A 673 19.07 -12.33 -7.93
CA ASP A 673 19.03 -13.06 -6.67
C ASP A 673 20.44 -13.53 -6.26
N ILE A 674 21.29 -13.96 -7.21
CA ILE A 674 22.72 -14.22 -6.95
C ILE A 674 23.45 -12.95 -6.49
N ALA A 675 23.24 -11.81 -7.16
CA ALA A 675 23.88 -10.54 -6.77
C ALA A 675 23.45 -10.12 -5.35
N ARG A 676 22.15 -10.24 -5.01
CA ARG A 676 21.63 -10.00 -3.65
C ARG A 676 22.21 -10.96 -2.61
N ALA A 677 22.45 -12.22 -2.96
CA ALA A 677 23.06 -13.22 -2.08
C ALA A 677 24.55 -12.94 -1.83
N ALA A 678 25.28 -12.42 -2.82
CA ALA A 678 26.67 -11.98 -2.65
C ALA A 678 26.75 -10.72 -1.75
N ASP A 679 25.92 -9.71 -2.04
CA ASP A 679 25.72 -8.51 -1.21
C ASP A 679 25.42 -8.86 0.25
N GLY A 680 24.49 -9.78 0.49
CA GLY A 680 24.11 -10.24 1.83
C GLY A 680 25.29 -10.84 2.58
N ARG A 681 26.03 -11.76 1.96
CA ARG A 681 27.23 -12.38 2.55
C ARG A 681 28.34 -11.37 2.84
N ALA A 682 28.49 -10.33 2.02
CA ALA A 682 29.44 -9.24 2.29
C ALA A 682 28.99 -8.39 3.50
N ALA A 683 27.70 -8.05 3.59
CA ALA A 683 27.13 -7.34 4.74
C ALA A 683 27.20 -8.16 6.04
N ASP A 684 26.97 -9.47 5.96
CA ASP A 684 27.13 -10.41 7.08
C ASP A 684 28.60 -10.59 7.48
N GLY A 685 29.54 -10.55 6.53
CA GLY A 685 30.97 -10.49 6.81
C GLY A 685 31.36 -9.23 7.57
N VAL A 686 30.86 -8.05 7.16
CA VAL A 686 31.11 -6.77 7.84
C VAL A 686 30.40 -6.69 9.19
N SER A 687 29.21 -7.29 9.36
CA SER A 687 28.51 -7.34 10.64
C SER A 687 29.18 -8.31 11.61
N SER A 688 29.66 -9.47 11.11
CA SER A 688 30.52 -10.41 11.84
C SER A 688 31.81 -9.73 12.32
N LEU A 689 32.51 -9.01 11.45
CA LEU A 689 33.73 -8.25 11.79
C LEU A 689 33.44 -7.13 12.81
N ARG A 690 32.31 -6.44 12.70
CA ARG A 690 31.86 -5.45 13.68
C ARG A 690 31.52 -6.08 15.04
N ASN A 691 31.03 -7.32 15.06
CA ASN A 691 30.69 -8.05 16.28
C ASN A 691 31.92 -8.68 16.95
N SER A 692 32.90 -9.17 16.17
CA SER A 692 34.18 -9.63 16.72
C SER A 692 34.98 -8.46 17.31
N LEU A 693 34.99 -7.29 16.64
CA LEU A 693 35.56 -6.04 17.18
C LEU A 693 34.84 -5.52 18.45
N LYS A 694 33.61 -5.98 18.74
CA LYS A 694 32.92 -5.71 20.00
C LYS A 694 33.13 -6.78 21.08
N SER A 695 33.61 -7.96 20.72
CA SER A 695 33.69 -9.13 21.61
C SER A 695 35.13 -9.45 22.03
N ALA A 696 35.92 -8.43 22.36
CA ALA A 696 37.27 -8.57 22.87
C ALA A 696 37.31 -8.47 24.41
N LYS A 697 36.94 -9.56 25.09
CA LYS A 697 37.30 -9.80 26.51
C LYS A 697 38.04 -11.14 26.60
N PRO A 698 39.21 -11.24 27.26
CA PRO A 698 39.99 -12.48 27.25
C PRO A 698 39.24 -13.64 27.94
N PRO A 699 39.30 -14.87 27.39
CA PRO A 699 38.81 -16.05 28.08
C PRO A 699 39.79 -16.48 29.18
N GLU A 700 39.26 -16.79 30.37
CA GLU A 700 40.00 -17.54 31.39
C GLU A 700 40.10 -19.03 31.01
N ALA A 701 41.02 -19.76 31.65
CA ALA A 701 41.48 -21.06 31.20
C ALA A 701 40.76 -22.26 31.86
N GLN A 702 41.16 -23.47 31.43
CA GLN A 702 40.75 -24.82 31.88
C GLN A 702 39.44 -25.35 31.23
N SER A 703 39.36 -26.61 30.79
CA SER A 703 40.39 -27.66 30.68
C SER A 703 40.03 -28.72 29.61
N ARG A 704 41.05 -29.44 29.11
CA ARG A 704 40.96 -30.70 28.33
C ARG A 704 41.54 -31.82 29.20
N PRO A 705 41.01 -33.05 29.16
CA PRO A 705 41.37 -34.04 28.13
C PRO A 705 40.12 -34.88 27.68
N GLU A 706 40.13 -35.87 26.79
CA GLU A 706 41.09 -36.39 25.80
C GLU A 706 40.29 -37.06 24.65
N ALA A 707 40.95 -37.56 23.60
CA ALA A 707 40.28 -38.32 22.53
C ALA A 707 41.12 -39.53 22.08
N SER A 708 40.52 -40.72 22.07
CA SER A 708 41.14 -41.96 21.59
C SER A 708 40.11 -42.94 21.00
N GLN A 709 40.33 -43.31 19.73
CA GLN A 709 40.08 -44.63 19.13
C GLN A 709 38.68 -45.30 19.21
N GLN A 710 37.94 -45.25 18.10
CA GLN A 710 37.34 -46.40 17.37
C GLN A 710 36.68 -45.85 16.07
N ALA A 711 36.86 -46.30 14.82
CA ALA A 711 37.39 -47.52 14.16
C ALA A 711 36.32 -48.48 13.58
N SER A 712 36.02 -48.26 12.29
CA SER A 712 35.70 -49.25 11.22
C SER A 712 34.41 -50.11 11.21
N GLU A 713 33.91 -50.32 9.98
CA GLU A 713 33.23 -51.55 9.45
C GLU A 713 31.82 -51.92 9.99
N LEU A 714 30.87 -52.55 9.25
CA LEU A 714 30.66 -53.04 7.85
C LEU A 714 29.17 -52.70 7.45
N VAL A 715 28.67 -52.55 6.19
CA VAL A 715 28.81 -53.26 4.89
C VAL A 715 28.05 -54.61 4.85
N ASP A 716 27.09 -54.90 3.94
CA ASP A 716 26.45 -54.09 2.85
C ASP A 716 24.90 -54.29 2.83
N GLU A 717 24.06 -54.46 1.78
CA GLU A 717 24.12 -54.75 0.32
C GLU A 717 22.85 -54.07 -0.36
N SER A 718 22.37 -54.25 -1.60
CA SER A 718 22.33 -55.40 -2.55
C SER A 718 22.14 -54.99 -4.04
N TYR A 719 22.22 -55.94 -4.98
CA TYR A 719 22.95 -55.72 -6.25
C TYR A 719 22.36 -56.42 -7.53
N VAL A 720 21.90 -55.67 -8.56
CA VAL A 720 21.67 -56.13 -9.97
C VAL A 720 21.95 -54.93 -10.93
N GLU A 721 23.01 -54.83 -11.76
CA GLU A 721 23.58 -55.68 -12.84
C GLU A 721 22.82 -55.63 -14.20
N LEU A 722 23.43 -55.68 -15.40
CA LEU A 722 24.84 -55.91 -15.82
C LEU A 722 25.10 -55.40 -17.28
N GLN A 723 26.35 -55.05 -17.63
CA GLN A 723 27.14 -55.42 -18.85
C GLN A 723 28.09 -54.34 -19.42
N THR A 724 29.29 -54.76 -19.84
CA THR A 724 30.30 -53.98 -20.62
C THR A 724 31.19 -54.91 -21.48
N PRO A 725 31.83 -54.40 -22.55
CA PRO A 725 33.21 -54.84 -22.88
C PRO A 725 34.22 -53.71 -23.23
N ARG A 726 35.50 -54.12 -23.38
CA ARG A 726 36.77 -53.36 -23.56
C ARG A 726 37.30 -53.47 -25.04
N PRO A 727 38.52 -52.98 -25.43
CA PRO A 727 39.25 -51.73 -25.09
C PRO A 727 40.04 -51.03 -26.25
N GLY A 728 40.13 -49.68 -26.24
CA GLY A 728 41.25 -48.85 -26.77
C GLY A 728 41.62 -48.93 -28.27
N PRO A 729 42.69 -48.24 -28.75
CA PRO A 729 43.52 -47.16 -28.15
C PRO A 729 43.41 -45.84 -29.00
N THR A 730 44.22 -44.75 -28.98
CA THR A 730 45.45 -44.28 -28.28
C THR A 730 45.54 -42.71 -28.32
N ALA A 731 46.41 -42.10 -27.49
CA ALA A 731 47.28 -40.90 -27.66
C ALA A 731 46.95 -39.70 -28.61
N PRO A 732 47.42 -38.44 -28.32
CA PRO A 732 48.47 -38.06 -27.38
C PRO A 732 48.04 -37.14 -26.21
N ARG A 733 49.02 -36.77 -25.37
CA ARG A 733 48.89 -36.05 -24.09
C ARG A 733 49.40 -34.61 -24.25
N ALA A 734 48.61 -33.63 -23.79
CA ALA A 734 49.03 -32.23 -23.64
C ALA A 734 49.21 -31.88 -22.15
N GLU A 735 49.99 -30.84 -21.86
CA GLU A 735 50.39 -30.45 -20.51
C GLU A 735 49.34 -29.55 -19.81
N ARG A 736 49.36 -29.51 -18.47
CA ARG A 736 48.56 -28.57 -17.68
C ARG A 736 49.25 -27.20 -17.65
N PRO A 737 48.53 -26.09 -17.86
CA PRO A 737 48.95 -24.78 -17.36
C PRO A 737 49.04 -24.77 -15.82
N ALA A 738 49.94 -23.95 -15.29
CA ALA A 738 50.06 -23.70 -13.84
C ALA A 738 48.89 -22.84 -13.31
N PRO A 739 48.56 -22.90 -12.00
CA PRO A 739 47.54 -22.04 -11.41
C PRO A 739 48.00 -20.58 -11.34
N VAL A 740 47.09 -19.65 -11.64
CA VAL A 740 47.32 -18.20 -11.49
C VAL A 740 47.25 -17.83 -10.01
N VAL A 741 48.24 -17.07 -9.53
CA VAL A 741 48.27 -16.51 -8.17
C VAL A 741 47.51 -15.17 -8.19
N PRO A 742 46.61 -14.90 -7.23
CA PRO A 742 45.94 -13.59 -7.13
C PRO A 742 46.90 -12.48 -6.69
N LEU A 743 46.66 -11.25 -7.15
CA LEU A 743 47.38 -10.05 -6.71
C LEU A 743 47.10 -9.75 -5.23
N ASP A 744 48.04 -9.09 -4.55
CA ASP A 744 47.89 -8.68 -3.15
C ASP A 744 47.29 -7.26 -2.98
N ASP A 745 46.91 -6.94 -1.74
CA ASP A 745 46.25 -5.67 -1.39
C ASP A 745 47.13 -4.43 -1.64
N ALA A 746 48.46 -4.57 -1.66
CA ALA A 746 49.38 -3.48 -1.96
C ALA A 746 49.44 -3.21 -3.47
N GLN A 747 49.42 -4.27 -4.29
CA GLN A 747 49.31 -4.18 -5.74
C GLN A 747 47.95 -3.61 -6.18
N LEU A 748 46.87 -3.99 -5.51
CA LEU A 748 45.54 -3.40 -5.70
C LEU A 748 45.51 -1.90 -5.36
N SER A 749 46.05 -1.51 -4.20
CA SER A 749 46.13 -0.10 -3.79
C SER A 749 46.94 0.75 -4.79
N ALA A 750 48.05 0.24 -5.32
CA ALA A 750 48.87 0.93 -6.31
C ALA A 750 48.18 1.07 -7.69
N LEU A 751 47.23 0.19 -8.01
CA LEU A 751 46.37 0.27 -9.19
C LEU A 751 45.25 1.32 -9.01
N GLU A 752 44.62 1.37 -7.84
CA GLU A 752 43.60 2.38 -7.52
C GLU A 752 44.18 3.81 -7.41
N GLU A 753 45.42 3.95 -6.92
CA GLU A 753 46.16 5.22 -6.93
C GLU A 753 46.75 5.59 -8.31
N GLY A 754 46.59 4.75 -9.33
CA GLY A 754 47.09 5.01 -10.69
C GLY A 754 48.62 5.02 -10.84
N LYS A 755 49.33 4.33 -9.93
CA LYS A 755 50.81 4.26 -9.89
C LYS A 755 51.39 3.03 -10.60
N LEU A 756 50.55 2.07 -10.98
CA LEU A 756 50.90 0.94 -11.85
C LEU A 756 50.03 0.95 -13.11
N ASN A 757 50.64 0.65 -14.25
CA ASN A 757 49.95 0.59 -15.54
C ASN A 757 49.58 -0.88 -15.86
N PRO A 758 48.36 -1.22 -16.34
CA PRO A 758 47.91 -2.62 -16.45
C PRO A 758 48.72 -3.53 -17.37
N GLU A 759 49.51 -2.97 -18.29
CA GLU A 759 50.29 -3.73 -19.27
C GLU A 759 51.59 -4.32 -18.65
N ASP A 760 52.13 -3.73 -17.59
CA ASP A 760 53.39 -4.15 -16.95
C ASP A 760 53.26 -5.49 -16.18
N LEU A 761 52.04 -5.91 -15.83
CA LEU A 761 51.76 -7.18 -15.17
C LEU A 761 51.81 -8.41 -16.11
N SER A 762 52.22 -8.24 -17.37
CA SER A 762 52.14 -9.27 -18.42
C SER A 762 53.44 -10.04 -18.71
N VAL A 763 54.57 -9.75 -18.06
CA VAL A 763 55.86 -10.43 -18.33
C VAL A 763 56.65 -10.82 -17.07
N SER A 764 56.33 -11.97 -16.49
CA SER A 764 57.29 -12.92 -15.89
C SER A 764 56.65 -14.32 -15.87
N ARG A 765 57.48 -15.37 -15.93
CA ARG A 765 57.05 -16.76 -16.20
C ARG A 765 56.83 -17.59 -14.94
#